data_AF-A0AAC9W2Y0-F1
#
_entry.id   AF-A0AAC9W2Y0-F1
#
_cell.length_a   1.000
_cell.length_b   1.000
_cell.length_c   1.000
_cell.angle_alpha   90.00
_cell.angle_beta   90.00
_cell.angle_gamma   90.00
#
_symmetry.space_group_name_H-M   'P 1'
#
loop_
_entity.id
_entity.type
_entity.pdbx_description
1 polymer ?
#
loop_
_entity_poly.entity_id
_entity_poly.type
_entity_poly.pdbx_seq_one_letter_code
_entity_poly.pdbx_strand_id
1 'polypeptide(L)'
;MKKVMRRSCFILFFTVLLTTLVPISRANAMSKFEFDQKLNEAQIEYWHGKKQTFFDHGETCHGYARQLTKVIFGVECGNGLGKGWIRIDANSNDSKINNVHIGDLVRFRNTPSLDHTIIVTNIIGDTIIYTDCNSDGQSTIKWNQQISKGTLAGKLSQPLVFNQGAYGYIAHYAANPVQSTLPCEHDLDSPRQGDCVFGDGFILQGWALDGEGISRVTYTIFNEATGKTSQEQDMQMGMERIDVYNIYPQYNNRNAGYYKYIDSRELEKGHNIIDVYAYTPSGRKHIEHRGILFIDDTKPVLTNVEIIDLGNKGFTVTGKCSDEGSGVDKIRIAIWSDKYGQEENLWHDIGVGPDQRFYYRVNFDEYHGEKGPYNIHLYAYDRAKNPGFDAIVGYVPMLKPAQIEEKNGHLYALYDTSLTWAGARDQAVFMDGHLATVNSQDEQKFLTAMVEKGEKNSYWIGAETQDYQIWRWITGESFDYRNWSQNQPDNYGNIEDKAAIYSADGTWNDLNNEDRYGTGFIVEYELQNNEGSKMLNYNGKLYTRYDVSLPWNEAQKFCEMKGGRLAVVKDQETQNILKELIQDGGRSEYLLGASAEKNKGEWRWIDNSPLTYTNWGINEPNNTSSCEEYLVMGVDGCWNDRATYFENMQTTLGFICEQEEKPEVVLKIGDVNDDKIINATDALMVLRHSVKEITLKNNEFIRADVTKDNTVNATDALQILRYAVKEIDRFD
;
A
#
# COMPACT_ATOMS: atom_id res chain seq x y z
N MET A 1 -61.81 -9.83 -5.08
CA MET A 1 -62.30 -10.50 -3.84
C MET A 1 -61.45 -9.95 -2.69
N LYS A 2 -62.00 -9.09 -1.81
CA LYS A 2 -62.43 -9.40 -0.41
C LYS A 2 -61.30 -10.03 0.41
N LYS A 3 -60.88 -9.55 1.59
CA LYS A 3 -61.54 -8.80 2.71
C LYS A 3 -60.43 -8.28 3.66
N VAL A 4 -60.43 -7.02 4.14
CA VAL A 4 -61.03 -6.50 5.44
C VAL A 4 -60.14 -6.84 6.66
N MET A 5 -59.71 -5.91 7.55
CA MET A 5 -60.58 -5.16 8.47
C MET A 5 -59.92 -3.97 9.25
N ARG A 6 -60.50 -2.77 9.06
CA ARG A 6 -60.95 -1.72 10.03
C ARG A 6 -59.98 -1.07 11.03
N ARG A 7 -60.04 0.26 11.08
CA ARG A 7 -60.75 1.05 12.13
C ARG A 7 -61.13 2.45 11.64
N SER A 8 -62.30 2.90 12.07
CA SER A 8 -63.14 3.94 11.45
C SER A 8 -62.97 5.32 12.11
N CYS A 9 -63.17 6.35 11.29
CA CYS A 9 -63.38 7.74 11.66
C CYS A 9 -64.89 8.01 11.86
N PHE A 10 -65.29 8.81 12.85
CA PHE A 10 -66.60 9.48 12.86
C PHE A 10 -66.52 10.80 13.66
N ILE A 11 -66.96 11.87 13.01
CA ILE A 11 -67.22 13.21 13.56
C ILE A 11 -68.75 13.36 13.70
N LEU A 12 -69.26 13.92 14.80
CA LEU A 12 -70.52 14.67 14.82
C LEU A 12 -70.66 15.58 16.05
N PHE A 13 -71.31 16.73 15.80
CA PHE A 13 -71.44 17.95 16.59
C PHE A 13 -72.58 17.93 17.66
N PHE A 14 -72.35 18.70 18.75
CA PHE A 14 -73.27 19.52 19.60
C PHE A 14 -74.58 18.93 20.20
N THR A 15 -74.74 19.02 21.53
CA THR A 15 -75.59 20.02 22.23
C THR A 15 -75.55 19.89 23.77
N VAL A 16 -75.83 21.02 24.43
CA VAL A 16 -75.67 21.40 25.85
C VAL A 16 -76.82 20.89 26.73
N LEU A 17 -76.52 20.47 27.98
CA LEU A 17 -77.32 20.87 29.16
C LEU A 17 -76.54 20.75 30.48
N LEU A 18 -76.43 21.88 31.17
CA LEU A 18 -76.00 22.06 32.56
C LEU A 18 -76.85 21.21 33.53
N THR A 19 -76.25 20.66 34.59
CA THR A 19 -76.36 21.19 35.97
C THR A 19 -75.61 20.34 37.00
N THR A 20 -74.61 20.99 37.60
CA THR A 20 -74.22 20.98 39.04
C THR A 20 -74.06 19.66 39.78
N LEU A 21 -72.80 19.32 40.05
CA LEU A 21 -72.29 19.10 41.42
C LEU A 21 -70.80 19.46 41.42
N VAL A 22 -70.44 20.50 42.18
CA VAL A 22 -69.08 21.03 42.33
C VAL A 22 -68.28 20.12 43.27
N PRO A 23 -67.09 19.65 42.87
CA PRO A 23 -66.00 19.39 43.79
C PRO A 23 -65.03 20.59 43.76
N ILE A 24 -64.69 21.02 44.96
CA ILE A 24 -63.70 22.03 45.34
C ILE A 24 -62.46 21.97 44.45
N SER A 25 -62.15 23.08 43.78
CA SER A 25 -60.99 23.26 42.89
C SER A 25 -59.68 22.98 43.61
N ARG A 26 -58.94 21.94 43.21
CA ARG A 26 -57.48 21.91 43.33
C ARG A 26 -56.94 22.99 42.37
N ALA A 27 -56.18 23.95 42.89
CA ALA A 27 -55.48 24.91 42.04
C ALA A 27 -54.52 24.14 41.12
N ASN A 28 -54.62 24.34 39.81
CA ASN A 28 -53.72 23.73 38.83
C ASN A 28 -52.31 24.29 38.99
N ALA A 29 -51.29 23.43 38.84
CA ALA A 29 -49.89 23.83 38.90
C ALA A 29 -49.51 24.67 37.67
N MET A 30 -48.82 25.79 37.89
CA MET A 30 -48.32 26.69 36.85
C MET A 30 -47.01 26.17 36.27
N SER A 31 -46.92 26.06 34.94
CA SER A 31 -45.67 25.74 34.25
C SER A 31 -44.78 26.98 34.13
N LYS A 32 -43.47 26.81 33.98
CA LYS A 32 -42.55 27.93 33.70
C LYS A 32 -42.87 28.67 32.41
N PHE A 33 -43.39 27.99 31.38
CA PHE A 33 -43.87 28.64 30.16
C PHE A 33 -45.05 29.57 30.45
N GLU A 34 -46.02 29.11 31.24
CA GLU A 34 -47.15 29.94 31.67
C GLU A 34 -46.69 31.11 32.57
N PHE A 35 -45.73 30.85 33.47
CA PHE A 35 -45.11 31.89 34.29
C PHE A 35 -44.42 32.96 33.44
N ASP A 36 -43.62 32.58 32.44
CA ASP A 36 -42.92 33.50 31.55
C ASP A 36 -43.88 34.31 30.69
N GLN A 37 -44.95 33.69 30.20
CA GLN A 37 -45.97 34.41 29.44
C GLN A 37 -46.61 35.51 30.31
N LYS A 38 -47.03 35.17 31.54
CA LYS A 38 -47.64 36.14 32.45
C LYS A 38 -46.64 37.17 32.98
N LEU A 39 -45.38 36.79 33.14
CA LEU A 39 -44.30 37.70 33.48
C LEU A 39 -44.05 38.70 32.35
N ASN A 40 -44.08 38.26 31.09
CA ASN A 40 -43.96 39.12 29.91
C ASN A 40 -45.18 40.04 29.76
N GLU A 41 -46.40 39.54 29.98
CA GLU A 41 -47.61 40.35 30.01
C GLU A 41 -47.50 41.45 31.08
N ALA A 42 -47.03 41.10 32.28
CA ALA A 42 -46.76 42.08 33.33
C ALA A 42 -45.64 43.06 32.95
N GLN A 43 -44.55 42.59 32.32
CA GLN A 43 -43.49 43.48 31.83
C GLN A 43 -44.05 44.52 30.87
N ILE A 44 -44.94 44.13 29.94
CA ILE A 44 -45.62 45.02 29.00
C ILE A 44 -46.56 45.99 29.73
N GLU A 45 -47.40 45.49 30.63
CA GLU A 45 -48.35 46.29 31.41
C GLU A 45 -47.65 47.37 32.25
N TYR A 46 -46.50 47.04 32.81
CA TYR A 46 -45.70 47.91 33.67
C TYR A 46 -44.48 48.54 32.94
N TRP A 47 -44.41 48.50 31.59
CA TRP A 47 -43.19 48.78 30.79
C TRP A 47 -42.68 50.24 30.78
N HIS A 48 -43.48 51.26 31.07
CA HIS A 48 -42.98 52.63 31.08
C HIS A 48 -43.33 53.30 32.38
N GLY A 49 -42.50 53.13 33.42
CA GLY A 49 -42.24 54.08 34.51
C GLY A 49 -43.38 54.97 35.00
N LYS A 50 -44.64 54.55 34.89
CA LYS A 50 -45.80 55.33 35.31
C LYS A 50 -45.88 55.13 36.80
N LYS A 51 -45.60 56.21 37.51
CA LYS A 51 -45.81 56.36 38.95
C LYS A 51 -47.25 55.92 39.28
N GLN A 52 -47.44 54.65 39.65
CA GLN A 52 -48.69 54.24 40.28
C GLN A 52 -48.56 54.69 41.73
N THR A 53 -49.17 55.84 42.01
CA THR A 53 -49.07 56.54 43.29
C THR A 53 -49.70 55.78 44.45
N PHE A 54 -50.36 54.64 44.22
CA PHE A 54 -50.97 53.84 45.29
C PHE A 54 -50.97 52.35 44.92
N PHE A 55 -49.89 51.64 45.27
CA PHE A 55 -49.99 50.21 45.58
C PHE A 55 -50.40 50.12 47.06
N ASP A 56 -51.49 49.42 47.38
CA ASP A 56 -52.18 49.39 48.67
C ASP A 56 -51.34 49.79 49.91
N HIS A 57 -51.66 50.96 50.47
CA HIS A 57 -51.25 51.41 51.81
C HIS A 57 -49.75 51.62 52.09
N GLY A 58 -48.99 52.18 51.14
CA GLY A 58 -47.79 52.97 51.48
C GLY A 58 -46.50 52.54 50.80
N GLU A 59 -45.61 53.51 50.67
CA GLU A 59 -44.39 53.58 49.85
C GLU A 59 -43.35 52.44 50.03
N THR A 60 -43.60 51.21 49.56
CA THR A 60 -42.58 50.14 49.68
C THR A 60 -42.50 49.16 48.50
N CYS A 61 -41.30 48.66 48.23
CA CYS A 61 -40.96 47.58 47.29
C CYS A 61 -41.77 46.28 47.55
N HIS A 62 -42.27 46.15 48.77
CA HIS A 62 -43.12 45.04 49.20
C HIS A 62 -44.50 45.04 48.53
N GLY A 63 -45.15 46.21 48.41
CA GLY A 63 -46.47 46.31 47.76
C GLY A 63 -46.40 45.99 46.27
N TYR A 64 -45.35 46.46 45.58
CA TYR A 64 -45.08 46.12 44.19
C TYR A 64 -44.94 44.61 43.99
N ALA A 65 -44.07 43.98 44.77
CA ALA A 65 -43.80 42.56 44.62
C ALA A 65 -45.08 41.73 44.87
N ARG A 66 -45.92 42.14 45.84
CA ARG A 66 -47.25 41.52 46.05
C ARG A 66 -48.18 41.71 44.85
N GLN A 67 -48.26 42.90 44.28
CA GLN A 67 -49.13 43.16 43.12
C GLN A 67 -48.67 42.37 41.89
N LEU A 68 -47.37 42.31 41.63
CA LEU A 68 -46.83 41.54 40.51
C LEU A 68 -47.07 40.02 40.72
N THR A 69 -46.94 39.50 41.94
CA THR A 69 -47.34 38.10 42.21
C THR A 69 -48.84 37.86 41.99
N LYS A 70 -49.71 38.84 42.24
CA LYS A 70 -51.16 38.72 41.95
C LYS A 70 -51.43 38.66 40.46
N VAL A 71 -50.73 39.44 39.64
CA VAL A 71 -50.85 39.40 38.18
C VAL A 71 -50.39 38.05 37.64
N ILE A 72 -49.24 37.56 38.11
CA ILE A 72 -48.67 36.29 37.63
C ILE A 72 -49.52 35.10 38.09
N PHE A 73 -49.79 34.99 39.39
CA PHE A 73 -50.43 33.79 39.97
C PHE A 73 -51.95 33.88 40.05
N GLY A 74 -52.55 35.03 39.77
CA GLY A 74 -54.00 35.26 39.91
C GLY A 74 -54.50 35.28 41.35
N VAL A 75 -53.61 35.15 42.34
CA VAL A 75 -53.93 35.05 43.77
C VAL A 75 -53.07 36.04 44.54
N GLU A 76 -53.70 36.83 45.41
CA GLU A 76 -53.00 37.83 46.20
C GLU A 76 -52.24 37.20 47.38
N CYS A 77 -50.95 37.51 47.48
CA CYS A 77 -50.13 37.17 48.63
C CYS A 77 -50.46 38.16 49.77
N GLY A 78 -51.24 37.79 50.79
CA GLY A 78 -51.66 38.69 51.89
C GLY A 78 -50.56 39.01 52.91
N ASN A 79 -50.76 40.06 53.75
CA ASN A 79 -49.81 40.50 54.79
C ASN A 79 -49.51 39.47 55.91
N GLY A 80 -50.23 38.33 55.94
CA GLY A 80 -50.02 37.20 56.84
C GLY A 80 -50.12 35.84 56.14
N LEU A 81 -49.81 35.80 54.84
CA LEU A 81 -49.80 34.66 53.90
C LEU A 81 -51.08 33.80 53.88
N GLY A 82 -52.00 34.21 53.02
CA GLY A 82 -53.26 33.54 52.74
C GLY A 82 -53.18 32.36 51.75
N LYS A 83 -54.35 31.83 51.38
CA LYS A 83 -54.55 30.56 50.65
C LYS A 83 -53.69 30.47 49.38
N GLY A 84 -52.82 29.46 49.33
CA GLY A 84 -52.03 29.08 48.15
C GLY A 84 -50.53 29.38 48.24
N TRP A 85 -50.08 30.14 49.25
CA TRP A 85 -48.66 30.45 49.47
C TRP A 85 -48.09 29.68 50.67
N ILE A 86 -46.85 29.21 50.56
CA ILE A 86 -46.08 28.51 51.60
C ILE A 86 -44.96 29.42 52.06
N ARG A 87 -44.87 29.67 53.36
CA ARG A 87 -43.81 30.49 53.98
C ARG A 87 -42.63 29.62 54.40
N ILE A 88 -41.43 30.07 54.07
CA ILE A 88 -40.17 29.53 54.57
C ILE A 88 -39.45 30.67 55.30
N ASP A 89 -39.49 30.65 56.64
CA ASP A 89 -38.75 31.62 57.45
C ASP A 89 -37.24 31.32 57.42
N ALA A 90 -36.46 32.37 57.20
CA ALA A 90 -35.01 32.31 57.14
C ALA A 90 -34.38 32.52 58.52
N ASN A 91 -34.64 31.61 59.47
CA ASN A 91 -33.87 31.58 60.71
C ASN A 91 -32.54 30.82 60.51
N SER A 92 -31.46 31.59 60.46
CA SER A 92 -30.04 31.25 60.71
C SER A 92 -29.38 29.99 60.10
N ASN A 93 -29.99 29.23 59.18
CA ASN A 93 -29.34 28.09 58.50
C ASN A 93 -29.36 28.22 56.96
N ASP A 94 -28.19 28.11 56.35
CA ASP A 94 -27.92 28.28 54.90
C ASP A 94 -28.69 27.30 54.00
N SER A 95 -29.17 26.17 54.52
CA SER A 95 -29.79 25.11 53.71
C SER A 95 -31.12 25.49 53.04
N LYS A 96 -31.76 26.58 53.48
CA LYS A 96 -33.06 27.02 52.94
C LYS A 96 -32.95 27.90 51.70
N ILE A 97 -31.78 28.49 51.42
CA ILE A 97 -31.57 29.29 50.19
C ILE A 97 -31.58 28.42 48.93
N ASN A 98 -31.23 27.14 49.08
CA ASN A 98 -31.30 26.16 48.00
C ASN A 98 -32.74 25.79 47.62
N ASN A 99 -33.72 26.14 48.46
CA ASN A 99 -35.14 25.93 48.20
C ASN A 99 -35.83 27.17 47.62
N VAL A 100 -35.07 28.16 47.13
CA VAL A 100 -35.61 29.25 46.33
C VAL A 100 -35.99 28.72 44.96
N HIS A 101 -37.21 28.98 44.53
CA HIS A 101 -37.75 28.63 43.22
C HIS A 101 -38.03 29.88 42.39
N ILE A 102 -38.08 29.70 41.08
CA ILE A 102 -38.56 30.74 40.17
C ILE A 102 -40.01 31.06 40.54
N GLY A 103 -40.35 32.34 40.65
CA GLY A 103 -41.66 32.82 41.08
C GLY A 103 -41.76 33.12 42.58
N ASP A 104 -40.73 32.77 43.36
CA ASP A 104 -40.73 33.02 44.81
C ASP A 104 -40.66 34.52 45.11
N LEU A 105 -41.43 34.91 46.13
CA LEU A 105 -41.38 36.23 46.73
C LEU A 105 -40.41 36.19 47.90
N VAL A 106 -39.32 36.95 47.84
CA VAL A 106 -38.28 36.94 48.88
C VAL A 106 -38.24 38.28 49.59
N ARG A 107 -38.46 38.29 50.91
CA ARG A 107 -38.36 39.47 51.76
C ARG A 107 -37.14 39.38 52.67
N PHE A 108 -36.31 40.40 52.67
CA PHE A 108 -35.04 40.43 53.42
C PHE A 108 -34.69 41.84 53.91
N ARG A 109 -33.72 41.93 54.82
CA ARG A 109 -33.15 43.20 55.29
C ARG A 109 -32.19 43.76 54.24
N ASN A 110 -32.45 44.94 53.69
CA ASN A 110 -31.58 45.50 52.66
C ASN A 110 -30.57 46.51 53.22
N THR A 111 -31.01 47.37 54.15
CA THR A 111 -30.16 48.33 54.86
C THR A 111 -30.50 48.33 56.35
N PRO A 112 -29.70 48.97 57.22
CA PRO A 112 -30.01 49.10 58.65
C PRO A 112 -31.31 49.84 58.97
N SER A 113 -31.99 50.46 58.01
CA SER A 113 -33.27 51.16 58.24
C SER A 113 -34.41 50.71 57.32
N LEU A 114 -34.15 49.82 56.35
CA LEU A 114 -35.14 49.40 55.36
C LEU A 114 -35.14 47.89 55.08
N ASP A 115 -36.35 47.33 55.01
CA ASP A 115 -36.62 46.00 54.47
C ASP A 115 -36.88 46.08 52.97
N HIS A 116 -36.68 44.97 52.25
CA HIS A 116 -36.87 44.90 50.81
C HIS A 116 -37.55 43.60 50.38
N THR A 117 -38.20 43.62 49.22
CA THR A 117 -38.88 42.44 48.68
C THR A 117 -38.69 42.35 47.18
N ILE A 118 -38.34 41.16 46.71
CA ILE A 118 -38.07 40.85 45.31
C ILE A 118 -38.93 39.67 44.87
N ILE A 119 -39.11 39.51 43.56
CA ILE A 119 -39.66 38.29 42.97
C ILE A 119 -38.57 37.63 42.13
N VAL A 120 -38.32 36.35 42.36
CA VAL A 120 -37.40 35.55 41.57
C VAL A 120 -38.03 35.28 40.22
N THR A 121 -37.36 35.68 39.13
CA THR A 121 -37.85 35.47 37.76
C THR A 121 -37.07 34.39 37.02
N ASN A 122 -35.83 34.11 37.45
CA ASN A 122 -35.06 32.99 36.94
C ASN A 122 -33.99 32.57 37.96
N ILE A 123 -33.46 31.35 37.83
CA ILE A 123 -32.33 30.86 38.62
C ILE A 123 -31.37 30.15 37.66
N ILE A 124 -30.11 30.55 37.64
CA ILE A 124 -29.05 29.96 36.81
C ILE A 124 -27.89 29.58 37.72
N GLY A 125 -27.75 28.28 38.02
CA GLY A 125 -26.75 27.78 38.97
C GLY A 125 -26.91 28.41 40.37
N ASP A 126 -25.91 29.20 40.79
CA ASP A 126 -25.91 29.94 42.06
C ASP A 126 -26.49 31.37 41.96
N THR A 127 -26.83 31.82 40.76
CA THR A 127 -27.33 33.16 40.50
C THR A 127 -28.84 33.21 40.48
N ILE A 128 -29.43 34.02 41.35
CA ILE A 128 -30.85 34.36 41.37
C ILE A 128 -31.06 35.60 40.50
N ILE A 129 -31.91 35.48 39.48
CA ILE A 129 -32.38 36.60 38.67
C ILE A 129 -33.74 37.02 39.21
N TYR A 130 -33.91 38.32 39.45
CA TYR A 130 -35.10 38.83 40.11
C TYR A 130 -35.53 40.19 39.56
N THR A 131 -36.73 40.59 39.96
CA THR A 131 -37.26 41.92 39.71
C THR A 131 -37.21 42.77 40.97
N ASP A 132 -36.78 44.00 40.77
CA ASP A 132 -36.53 44.95 41.84
C ASP A 132 -37.39 46.20 41.68
N CYS A 133 -37.98 46.67 42.77
CA CYS A 133 -38.61 47.98 42.85
C CYS A 133 -37.63 48.92 43.55
N ASN A 134 -37.14 49.89 42.79
CA ASN A 134 -36.07 50.82 43.11
C ASN A 134 -35.54 50.96 44.56
N SER A 135 -34.30 50.50 44.81
CA SER A 135 -33.52 50.79 46.03
C SER A 135 -32.91 52.20 46.11
N ASP A 136 -33.01 53.02 45.04
CA ASP A 136 -32.44 54.38 44.92
C ASP A 136 -33.48 55.52 45.05
N GLY A 137 -34.74 55.22 45.39
CA GLY A 137 -35.73 56.22 45.81
C GLY A 137 -36.56 56.90 44.69
N GLN A 138 -36.46 56.46 43.44
CA GLN A 138 -37.20 57.03 42.30
C GLN A 138 -38.37 56.16 41.78
N SER A 139 -38.82 55.14 42.53
CA SER A 139 -40.04 54.35 42.25
C SER A 139 -40.13 53.75 40.82
N THR A 140 -39.03 53.25 40.27
CA THR A 140 -38.94 52.56 38.96
C THR A 140 -38.68 51.06 39.10
N ILE A 141 -39.22 50.25 38.20
CA ILE A 141 -39.00 48.79 38.22
C ILE A 141 -37.73 48.47 37.42
N LYS A 142 -36.83 47.70 38.03
CA LYS A 142 -35.64 47.15 37.37
C LYS A 142 -35.83 45.65 37.19
N TRP A 143 -35.82 45.20 35.93
CA TRP A 143 -35.90 43.79 35.57
C TRP A 143 -34.50 43.18 35.50
N ASN A 144 -34.41 41.85 35.52
CA ASN A 144 -33.18 41.07 35.32
C ASN A 144 -32.03 41.42 36.28
N GLN A 145 -32.34 41.84 37.51
CA GLN A 145 -31.33 42.07 38.54
C GLN A 145 -30.78 40.72 39.01
N GLN A 146 -29.52 40.68 39.46
CA GLN A 146 -28.83 39.45 39.80
C GLN A 146 -28.25 39.50 41.21
N ILE A 147 -28.37 38.41 41.96
CA ILE A 147 -27.76 38.22 43.28
C ILE A 147 -27.34 36.76 43.42
N SER A 148 -26.16 36.49 43.98
CA SER A 148 -25.77 35.11 44.30
C SER A 148 -26.57 34.59 45.50
N LYS A 149 -26.84 33.28 45.55
CA LYS A 149 -27.52 32.65 46.70
C LYS A 149 -26.80 32.96 48.00
N GLY A 150 -25.46 32.88 48.02
CA GLY A 150 -24.67 33.23 49.21
C GLY A 150 -24.89 34.67 49.70
N THR A 151 -24.97 35.65 48.79
CA THR A 151 -25.22 37.06 49.16
C THR A 151 -26.64 37.24 49.69
N LEU A 152 -27.63 36.59 49.07
CA LEU A 152 -29.03 36.67 49.49
C LEU A 152 -29.25 35.98 50.85
N ALA A 153 -28.59 34.84 51.10
CA ALA A 153 -28.61 34.15 52.39
C ALA A 153 -28.10 35.05 53.51
N GLY A 154 -26.99 35.77 53.28
CA GLY A 154 -26.47 36.78 54.20
C GLY A 154 -27.49 37.85 54.55
N LYS A 155 -28.23 38.37 53.56
CA LYS A 155 -29.30 39.39 53.79
C LYS A 155 -30.54 38.83 54.49
N LEU A 156 -30.91 37.57 54.24
CA LEU A 156 -32.04 36.91 54.87
C LEU A 156 -31.80 36.59 56.35
N SER A 157 -30.54 36.36 56.74
CA SER A 157 -30.13 36.09 58.12
C SER A 157 -30.16 37.32 59.04
N GLN A 158 -30.45 38.51 58.51
CA GLN A 158 -30.60 39.73 59.29
C GLN A 158 -32.07 39.96 59.68
N PRO A 159 -32.36 40.44 60.91
CA PRO A 159 -33.73 40.70 61.35
C PRO A 159 -34.35 41.88 60.58
N LEU A 160 -35.65 41.79 60.28
CA LEU A 160 -36.42 42.83 59.60
C LEU A 160 -36.66 44.05 60.52
N VAL A 161 -36.77 45.24 59.94
CA VAL A 161 -36.91 46.53 60.66
C VAL A 161 -38.29 46.64 61.31
N PHE A 162 -39.34 46.37 60.53
CA PHE A 162 -40.71 46.72 60.90
C PHE A 162 -41.46 45.59 61.63
N ASN A 163 -40.81 44.45 61.86
CA ASN A 163 -41.44 43.28 62.44
C ASN A 163 -40.55 42.72 63.56
N GLN A 164 -40.77 43.23 64.78
CA GLN A 164 -39.97 43.06 66.02
C GLN A 164 -39.32 41.66 66.16
N GLY A 165 -38.10 41.50 65.64
CA GLY A 165 -37.28 40.27 65.79
C GLY A 165 -37.52 39.15 64.78
N ALA A 166 -38.35 39.34 63.75
CA ALA A 166 -38.54 38.35 62.69
C ALA A 166 -37.43 38.42 61.63
N TYR A 167 -36.93 37.26 61.18
CA TYR A 167 -35.98 37.17 60.07
C TYR A 167 -36.69 37.31 58.71
N GLY A 168 -35.90 37.46 57.64
CA GLY A 168 -36.42 37.42 56.28
C GLY A 168 -37.14 36.10 55.95
N TYR A 169 -37.87 36.06 54.84
CA TYR A 169 -38.58 34.87 54.41
C TYR A 169 -38.61 34.71 52.90
N ILE A 170 -38.81 33.47 52.47
CA ILE A 170 -39.13 33.09 51.09
C ILE A 170 -40.58 32.62 51.12
N ALA A 171 -41.43 33.22 50.28
CA ALA A 171 -42.80 32.79 50.09
C ALA A 171 -42.94 32.15 48.71
N HIS A 172 -43.28 30.87 48.71
CA HIS A 172 -43.41 30.02 47.53
C HIS A 172 -44.88 29.78 47.20
N TYR A 173 -45.28 29.86 45.93
CA TYR A 173 -46.65 29.53 45.53
C TYR A 173 -46.80 28.01 45.43
N ALA A 174 -47.73 27.39 46.18
CA ALA A 174 -47.83 25.93 46.32
C ALA A 174 -48.09 25.18 45.01
N ALA A 175 -48.58 25.87 43.99
CA ALA A 175 -48.84 25.31 42.66
C ALA A 175 -47.67 25.59 41.69
N ASN A 176 -46.47 25.91 42.17
CA ASN A 176 -45.35 26.35 41.34
C ASN A 176 -44.16 25.37 41.36
N PRO A 177 -44.24 24.21 40.68
CA PRO A 177 -43.09 23.34 40.50
C PRO A 177 -42.28 23.81 39.29
N VAL A 178 -41.47 24.86 39.41
CA VAL A 178 -40.59 25.25 38.29
C VAL A 178 -39.38 24.32 38.23
N GLN A 179 -39.46 23.32 37.36
CA GLN A 179 -38.27 22.74 36.73
C GLN A 179 -37.85 23.64 35.55
N SER A 180 -36.53 23.73 35.35
CA SER A 180 -35.93 24.51 34.26
C SER A 180 -36.51 24.11 32.91
N THR A 181 -36.83 25.09 32.05
CA THR A 181 -37.45 24.88 30.72
C THR A 181 -36.45 24.57 29.62
N LEU A 182 -35.15 24.67 29.91
CA LEU A 182 -34.15 24.35 28.90
C LEU A 182 -34.09 22.83 28.73
N PRO A 183 -34.37 22.31 27.51
CA PRO A 183 -34.35 20.87 27.25
C PRO A 183 -32.95 20.31 27.45
N CYS A 184 -32.83 18.99 27.42
CA CYS A 184 -31.50 18.39 27.38
C CYS A 184 -30.94 18.51 25.94
N GLU A 185 -29.73 19.05 25.81
CA GLU A 185 -28.99 19.19 24.54
C GLU A 185 -27.66 18.46 24.68
N HIS A 186 -27.21 17.80 23.64
CA HIS A 186 -26.05 16.92 23.71
C HIS A 186 -25.55 16.55 22.31
N ASP A 187 -24.30 16.10 22.25
CA ASP A 187 -23.75 15.39 21.10
C ASP A 187 -22.62 14.46 21.55
N LEU A 188 -22.31 13.45 20.73
CA LEU A 188 -21.14 12.58 20.90
C LEU A 188 -20.13 12.91 19.81
N ASP A 189 -18.97 13.45 20.20
CA ASP A 189 -17.94 13.83 19.23
C ASP A 189 -17.20 12.60 18.69
N SER A 190 -16.91 11.63 19.57
CA SER A 190 -16.22 10.37 19.24
C SER A 190 -16.53 9.27 20.26
N PRO A 191 -16.72 8.00 19.83
CA PRO A 191 -16.74 7.54 18.44
C PRO A 191 -18.09 7.81 17.76
N ARG A 192 -18.06 8.14 16.47
CA ARG A 192 -19.24 8.31 15.62
C ARG A 192 -19.65 6.98 14.99
N GLN A 193 -20.87 6.94 14.45
CA GLN A 193 -21.36 5.76 13.75
C GLN A 193 -20.48 5.43 12.55
N GLY A 194 -19.89 4.22 12.56
CA GLY A 194 -19.01 3.73 11.50
C GLY A 194 -17.52 3.97 11.75
N ASP A 195 -17.16 4.57 12.89
CA ASP A 195 -15.76 4.67 13.30
C ASP A 195 -15.17 3.27 13.58
N CYS A 196 -13.94 3.06 13.11
CA CYS A 196 -13.10 1.93 13.49
C CYS A 196 -12.03 2.45 14.45
N VAL A 197 -11.78 1.76 15.56
CA VAL A 197 -10.78 2.18 16.55
C VAL A 197 -9.42 1.63 16.17
N PHE A 198 -8.43 2.51 16.28
CA PHE A 198 -7.04 2.25 15.92
C PHE A 198 -6.17 2.13 17.19
N GLY A 199 -5.33 1.11 17.27
CA GLY A 199 -4.33 0.96 18.33
C GLY A 199 -4.88 0.53 19.70
N ASP A 200 -4.17 0.88 20.77
CA ASP A 200 -4.43 0.43 22.15
C ASP A 200 -5.70 1.02 22.80
N GLY A 201 -6.42 1.93 22.15
CA GLY A 201 -7.63 2.53 22.70
C GLY A 201 -8.08 3.83 22.02
N PHE A 202 -9.14 4.43 22.56
CA PHE A 202 -9.75 5.66 22.02
C PHE A 202 -10.30 6.58 23.12
N ILE A 203 -10.55 7.83 22.77
CA ILE A 203 -11.19 8.80 23.66
C ILE A 203 -12.68 8.86 23.33
N LEU A 204 -13.50 8.34 24.23
CA LEU A 204 -14.94 8.57 24.25
C LEU A 204 -15.21 9.97 24.79
N GLN A 205 -15.75 10.88 23.98
CA GLN A 205 -15.98 12.28 24.39
C GLN A 205 -17.17 12.91 23.68
N GLY A 206 -17.75 13.90 24.34
CA GLY A 206 -18.92 14.63 23.87
C GLY A 206 -19.25 15.78 24.81
N TRP A 207 -20.49 16.26 24.72
CA TRP A 207 -21.01 17.30 25.60
C TRP A 207 -22.48 17.07 25.94
N ALA A 208 -22.90 17.57 27.09
CA ALA A 208 -24.28 17.51 27.54
C ALA A 208 -24.66 18.75 28.35
N LEU A 209 -25.88 19.23 28.14
CA LEU A 209 -26.49 20.38 28.76
C LEU A 209 -27.91 20.02 29.20
N ASP A 210 -28.33 20.48 30.37
CA ASP A 210 -29.72 20.46 30.82
C ASP A 210 -29.96 21.72 31.64
N GLY A 211 -31.21 22.20 31.67
CA GLY A 211 -31.57 23.38 32.44
C GLY A 211 -31.36 23.27 33.96
N GLU A 212 -31.29 22.07 34.53
CA GLU A 212 -30.88 21.81 35.93
C GLU A 212 -29.36 21.72 36.11
N GLY A 213 -28.61 21.70 35.01
CA GLY A 213 -27.20 21.30 34.98
C GLY A 213 -27.03 19.77 34.92
N ILE A 214 -25.82 19.34 34.56
CA ILE A 214 -25.43 17.93 34.56
C ILE A 214 -24.58 17.68 35.80
N SER A 215 -24.96 16.67 36.57
CA SER A 215 -24.27 16.24 37.80
C SER A 215 -23.30 15.09 37.58
N ARG A 216 -23.56 14.24 36.58
CA ARG A 216 -22.76 13.05 36.27
C ARG A 216 -22.96 12.59 34.83
N VAL A 217 -21.93 12.04 34.20
CA VAL A 217 -22.00 11.38 32.90
C VAL A 217 -21.38 9.99 33.01
N THR A 218 -22.02 8.99 32.40
CA THR A 218 -21.61 7.59 32.44
C THR A 218 -21.72 6.92 31.07
N TYR A 219 -21.12 5.75 30.90
CA TYR A 219 -21.27 4.95 29.69
C TYR A 219 -21.44 3.44 29.98
N THR A 220 -22.02 2.72 29.02
CA THR A 220 -22.04 1.26 28.93
C THR A 220 -21.60 0.80 27.55
N ILE A 221 -21.06 -0.41 27.45
CA ILE A 221 -20.64 -1.03 26.19
C ILE A 221 -21.38 -2.35 26.01
N PHE A 222 -22.06 -2.52 24.88
CA PHE A 222 -22.74 -3.75 24.47
C PHE A 222 -22.05 -4.37 23.26
N ASN A 223 -21.68 -5.65 23.32
CA ASN A 223 -21.14 -6.37 22.18
C ASN A 223 -22.26 -7.15 21.46
N GLU A 224 -22.48 -6.89 20.18
CA GLU A 224 -23.56 -7.53 19.40
C GLU A 224 -23.35 -9.03 19.22
N ALA A 225 -22.09 -9.48 19.10
CA ALA A 225 -21.78 -10.88 18.84
C ALA A 225 -21.99 -11.77 20.08
N THR A 226 -21.65 -11.28 21.26
CA THR A 226 -21.79 -12.03 22.52
C THR A 226 -23.07 -11.71 23.29
N GLY A 227 -23.72 -10.60 22.97
CA GLY A 227 -24.91 -10.11 23.67
C GLY A 227 -24.64 -9.61 25.09
N LYS A 228 -23.39 -9.33 25.47
CA LYS A 228 -23.03 -8.86 26.81
C LYS A 228 -23.01 -7.34 26.90
N THR A 229 -23.48 -6.80 28.02
CA THR A 229 -23.36 -5.38 28.37
C THR A 229 -22.43 -5.20 29.57
N SER A 230 -21.52 -4.24 29.50
CA SER A 230 -20.65 -3.86 30.61
C SER A 230 -21.45 -3.24 31.76
N GLN A 231 -20.84 -3.15 32.94
CA GLN A 231 -21.37 -2.29 33.99
C GLN A 231 -21.28 -0.81 33.57
N GLU A 232 -22.19 0.01 34.10
CA GLU A 232 -22.20 1.46 33.89
C GLU A 232 -21.01 2.10 34.63
N GLN A 233 -20.22 2.92 33.93
CA GLN A 233 -18.99 3.52 34.47
C GLN A 233 -18.99 5.04 34.31
N ASP A 234 -18.37 5.74 35.27
CA ASP A 234 -18.29 7.21 35.27
C ASP A 234 -17.28 7.75 34.26
N MET A 235 -17.62 8.89 33.66
CA MET A 235 -16.77 9.68 32.77
C MET A 235 -16.26 10.94 33.46
N GLN A 236 -15.13 11.47 32.98
CA GLN A 236 -14.60 12.73 33.47
C GLN A 236 -15.38 13.90 32.84
N MET A 237 -15.87 14.82 33.66
CA MET A 237 -16.62 16.01 33.23
C MET A 237 -15.79 17.30 33.39
N GLY A 238 -16.28 18.37 32.77
CA GLY A 238 -15.73 19.72 32.96
C GLY A 238 -14.76 20.14 31.87
N MET A 239 -14.74 19.46 30.73
CA MET A 239 -13.97 19.89 29.56
C MET A 239 -14.59 21.18 28.99
N GLU A 240 -13.75 22.17 28.72
CA GLU A 240 -14.20 23.44 28.13
C GLU A 240 -14.71 23.23 26.69
N ARG A 241 -15.89 23.78 26.41
CA ARG A 241 -16.61 23.70 25.14
C ARG A 241 -17.15 25.06 24.76
N ILE A 242 -16.24 25.93 24.31
CA ILE A 242 -16.58 27.28 23.89
C ILE A 242 -17.46 27.29 22.64
N ASP A 243 -17.26 26.33 21.76
CA ASP A 243 -18.08 26.04 20.58
C ASP A 243 -19.54 25.79 20.98
N VAL A 244 -19.77 24.93 21.97
CA VAL A 244 -21.11 24.64 22.51
C VAL A 244 -21.67 25.84 23.24
N TYR A 245 -20.89 26.52 24.09
CA TYR A 245 -21.34 27.71 24.83
C TYR A 245 -21.79 28.85 23.90
N ASN A 246 -21.11 29.04 22.78
CA ASN A 246 -21.47 30.08 21.80
C ASN A 246 -22.81 29.78 21.09
N ILE A 247 -23.14 28.49 20.91
CA ILE A 247 -24.41 28.04 20.30
C ILE A 247 -25.54 28.05 21.34
N TYR A 248 -25.23 27.64 22.58
CA TYR A 248 -26.19 27.46 23.67
C TYR A 248 -25.88 28.35 24.90
N PRO A 249 -25.74 29.67 24.75
CA PRO A 249 -25.33 30.57 25.84
C PRO A 249 -26.35 30.61 26.99
N GLN A 250 -27.61 30.28 26.72
CA GLN A 250 -28.69 30.26 27.70
C GLN A 250 -28.49 29.24 28.83
N TYR A 251 -27.68 28.20 28.62
CA TYR A 251 -27.35 27.21 29.66
C TYR A 251 -26.22 27.68 30.59
N ASN A 252 -25.51 28.76 30.23
CA ASN A 252 -24.42 29.35 31.00
C ASN A 252 -23.36 28.33 31.48
N ASN A 253 -23.02 27.35 30.64
CA ASN A 253 -22.04 26.31 30.96
C ASN A 253 -20.95 26.26 29.89
N ARG A 254 -19.76 26.79 30.21
CA ARG A 254 -18.58 26.71 29.34
C ARG A 254 -17.86 25.37 29.41
N ASN A 255 -18.14 24.55 30.42
CA ASN A 255 -17.42 23.30 30.72
C ASN A 255 -18.35 22.09 30.57
N ALA A 256 -19.19 22.11 29.53
CA ALA A 256 -20.21 21.11 29.27
C ALA A 256 -19.65 19.79 28.71
N GLY A 257 -18.36 19.73 28.40
CA GLY A 257 -17.72 18.57 27.81
C GLY A 257 -17.40 17.48 28.83
N TYR A 258 -17.39 16.24 28.35
CA TYR A 258 -16.98 15.06 29.09
C TYR A 258 -16.06 14.18 28.24
N TYR A 259 -15.24 13.35 28.89
CA TYR A 259 -14.37 12.40 28.20
C TYR A 259 -13.97 11.19 29.05
N LYS A 260 -13.53 10.13 28.39
CA LYS A 260 -12.94 8.92 28.98
C LYS A 260 -12.03 8.24 27.96
N TYR A 261 -10.84 7.81 28.37
CA TYR A 261 -10.03 6.89 27.57
C TYR A 261 -10.50 5.45 27.79
N ILE A 262 -10.75 4.73 26.71
CA ILE A 262 -11.14 3.32 26.69
C ILE A 262 -10.02 2.52 26.03
N ASP A 263 -9.49 1.53 26.76
CA ASP A 263 -8.52 0.58 26.21
C ASP A 263 -9.26 -0.41 25.30
N SER A 264 -8.87 -0.47 24.03
CA SER A 264 -9.54 -1.32 23.03
C SER A 264 -9.32 -2.81 23.30
N ARG A 265 -8.25 -3.17 24.04
CA ARG A 265 -7.88 -4.56 24.36
C ARG A 265 -8.79 -5.16 25.43
N GLU A 266 -9.54 -4.33 26.16
CA GLU A 266 -10.54 -4.76 27.12
C GLU A 266 -11.91 -5.04 26.47
N LEU A 267 -12.06 -4.74 25.18
CA LEU A 267 -13.30 -4.91 24.44
C LEU A 267 -13.31 -6.24 23.68
N GLU A 268 -14.50 -6.84 23.58
CA GLU A 268 -14.69 -8.04 22.75
C GLU A 268 -14.71 -7.67 21.26
N LYS A 269 -14.26 -8.58 20.39
CA LYS A 269 -14.19 -8.33 18.93
C LYS A 269 -15.56 -8.12 18.30
N GLY A 270 -15.58 -7.47 17.13
CA GLY A 270 -16.79 -7.20 16.35
C GLY A 270 -17.47 -5.88 16.75
N HIS A 271 -18.78 -5.80 16.51
CA HIS A 271 -19.55 -4.59 16.74
C HIS A 271 -19.82 -4.37 18.24
N ASN A 272 -19.29 -3.28 18.75
CA ASN A 272 -19.51 -2.77 20.10
C ASN A 272 -20.32 -1.49 20.02
N ILE A 273 -21.42 -1.47 20.76
CA ILE A 273 -22.35 -0.35 20.87
C ILE A 273 -22.07 0.36 22.19
N ILE A 274 -21.73 1.64 22.14
CA ILE A 274 -21.46 2.45 23.32
C ILE A 274 -22.65 3.37 23.53
N ASP A 275 -23.27 3.26 24.70
CA ASP A 275 -24.35 4.14 25.14
C ASP A 275 -23.81 5.09 26.21
N VAL A 276 -24.00 6.39 26.02
CA VAL A 276 -23.63 7.44 26.98
C VAL A 276 -24.87 8.03 27.62
N TYR A 277 -24.85 8.19 28.95
CA TYR A 277 -25.95 8.70 29.76
C TYR A 277 -25.52 9.92 30.58
N ALA A 278 -26.38 10.95 30.64
CA ALA A 278 -26.19 12.13 31.49
C ALA A 278 -27.24 12.19 32.60
N TYR A 279 -26.83 12.58 33.81
CA TYR A 279 -27.68 12.65 35.00
C TYR A 279 -27.79 14.08 35.52
N THR A 280 -29.01 14.57 35.74
CA THR A 280 -29.24 15.87 36.40
C THR A 280 -29.18 15.73 37.93
N PRO A 281 -29.00 16.84 38.68
CA PRO A 281 -29.02 16.82 40.15
C PRO A 281 -30.32 16.26 40.77
N SER A 282 -31.45 16.31 40.05
CA SER A 282 -32.71 15.72 40.50
C SER A 282 -32.82 14.21 40.24
N GLY A 283 -31.80 13.60 39.62
CA GLY A 283 -31.76 12.17 39.30
C GLY A 283 -32.40 11.81 37.97
N ARG A 284 -32.78 12.79 37.12
CA ARG A 284 -33.25 12.51 35.77
C ARG A 284 -32.09 11.97 34.93
N LYS A 285 -32.26 10.79 34.34
CA LYS A 285 -31.34 10.16 33.39
C LYS A 285 -31.77 10.54 31.98
N HIS A 286 -30.93 11.28 31.28
CA HIS A 286 -31.16 11.68 29.89
C HIS A 286 -30.16 11.00 28.96
N ILE A 287 -30.72 10.51 27.84
CA ILE A 287 -30.08 10.16 26.56
C ILE A 287 -29.36 8.81 26.52
N GLU A 288 -29.58 8.13 25.38
CA GLU A 288 -28.86 6.97 24.86
C GLU A 288 -28.25 7.44 23.53
N HIS A 289 -27.00 7.87 23.56
CA HIS A 289 -26.25 8.18 22.34
C HIS A 289 -25.47 6.94 21.92
N ARG A 290 -25.79 6.44 20.74
CA ARG A 290 -25.31 5.15 20.24
C ARG A 290 -24.08 5.33 19.35
N GLY A 291 -22.90 5.23 19.93
CA GLY A 291 -21.66 5.04 19.15
C GLY A 291 -21.57 3.58 18.71
N ILE A 292 -21.36 3.32 17.41
CA ILE A 292 -21.10 1.96 16.92
C ILE A 292 -19.64 1.89 16.53
N LEU A 293 -18.92 0.98 17.19
CA LEU A 293 -17.52 0.74 17.02
C LEU A 293 -17.29 -0.69 16.53
N PHE A 294 -16.50 -0.87 15.48
CA PHE A 294 -15.99 -2.18 15.10
C PHE A 294 -14.60 -2.41 15.68
N ILE A 295 -14.44 -3.48 16.47
CA ILE A 295 -13.15 -3.93 17.02
C ILE A 295 -12.65 -5.09 16.17
N ASP A 296 -11.49 -4.90 15.56
CA ASP A 296 -10.83 -5.88 14.72
C ASP A 296 -9.33 -5.91 15.00
N ASP A 297 -8.81 -7.10 15.24
CA ASP A 297 -7.38 -7.41 15.42
C ASP A 297 -6.89 -8.43 14.39
N THR A 298 -7.75 -8.79 13.43
CA THR A 298 -7.42 -9.71 12.35
C THR A 298 -6.52 -8.96 11.38
N LYS A 299 -5.40 -9.57 11.01
CA LYS A 299 -4.48 -8.95 10.07
C LYS A 299 -4.89 -9.29 8.64
N PRO A 300 -4.79 -8.34 7.70
CA PRO A 300 -4.93 -8.67 6.29
C PRO A 300 -3.85 -9.68 5.87
N VAL A 301 -4.24 -10.65 5.05
CA VAL A 301 -3.39 -11.74 4.57
C VAL A 301 -3.08 -11.51 3.09
N LEU A 302 -1.79 -11.45 2.77
CA LEU A 302 -1.27 -11.45 1.42
C LEU A 302 -1.03 -12.90 0.96
N THR A 303 -1.47 -13.24 -0.25
CA THR A 303 -1.27 -14.57 -0.85
C THR A 303 -0.98 -14.48 -2.34
N ASN A 304 -0.31 -15.50 -2.87
CA ASN A 304 0.03 -15.61 -4.29
C ASN A 304 0.74 -14.35 -4.84
N VAL A 305 1.65 -13.78 -4.06
CA VAL A 305 2.46 -12.66 -4.51
C VAL A 305 3.48 -13.17 -5.53
N GLU A 306 3.46 -12.61 -6.73
CA GLU A 306 4.31 -13.01 -7.85
C GLU A 306 4.70 -11.82 -8.73
N ILE A 307 5.68 -12.03 -9.61
CA ILE A 307 6.12 -11.06 -10.61
C ILE A 307 5.72 -11.56 -11.99
N ILE A 308 5.15 -10.65 -12.77
CA ILE A 308 4.75 -10.86 -14.16
C ILE A 308 5.28 -9.70 -15.03
N ASP A 309 5.09 -9.78 -16.35
CA ASP A 309 5.36 -8.68 -17.30
C ASP A 309 6.80 -8.15 -17.28
N LEU A 310 7.76 -9.04 -17.04
CA LEU A 310 9.18 -8.69 -17.05
C LEU A 310 9.62 -8.25 -18.46
N GLY A 311 10.26 -7.09 -18.54
CA GLY A 311 10.91 -6.57 -19.75
C GLY A 311 11.99 -5.54 -19.40
N ASN A 312 12.64 -4.95 -20.40
CA ASN A 312 13.74 -3.98 -20.19
C ASN A 312 13.32 -2.68 -19.49
N LYS A 313 12.02 -2.35 -19.45
CA LYS A 313 11.50 -1.15 -18.78
C LYS A 313 11.01 -1.41 -17.37
N GLY A 314 10.92 -2.66 -16.93
CA GLY A 314 10.36 -2.98 -15.62
C GLY A 314 9.59 -4.29 -15.56
N PHE A 315 8.91 -4.51 -14.44
CA PHE A 315 8.07 -5.67 -14.18
C PHE A 315 6.80 -5.28 -13.41
N THR A 316 5.82 -6.17 -13.33
CA THR A 316 4.59 -5.94 -12.57
C THR A 316 4.54 -6.89 -11.37
N VAL A 317 4.35 -6.35 -10.16
CA VAL A 317 4.07 -7.13 -8.95
C VAL A 317 2.57 -7.34 -8.85
N THR A 318 2.12 -8.58 -8.66
CA THR A 318 0.71 -8.91 -8.45
C THR A 318 0.54 -9.90 -7.32
N GLY A 319 -0.67 -9.96 -6.76
CA GLY A 319 -1.04 -10.92 -5.75
C GLY A 319 -2.49 -10.74 -5.31
N LYS A 320 -2.85 -11.43 -4.23
CA LYS A 320 -4.15 -11.28 -3.56
C LYS A 320 -3.98 -10.76 -2.15
N CYS A 321 -4.93 -9.94 -1.71
CA CYS A 321 -5.00 -9.46 -0.33
C CYS A 321 -6.44 -9.57 0.17
N SER A 322 -6.63 -10.27 1.28
CA SER A 322 -7.94 -10.47 1.90
C SER A 322 -7.86 -10.21 3.40
N ASP A 323 -8.94 -9.70 3.97
CA ASP A 323 -9.11 -9.57 5.40
C ASP A 323 -10.53 -10.03 5.78
N GLU A 324 -10.65 -10.82 6.84
CA GLU A 324 -11.93 -11.37 7.30
C GLU A 324 -12.64 -10.45 8.33
N GLY A 325 -11.97 -9.39 8.78
CA GLY A 325 -12.49 -8.43 9.74
C GLY A 325 -13.03 -7.17 9.07
N SER A 326 -12.30 -6.07 9.21
CA SER A 326 -12.67 -4.73 8.80
C SER A 326 -12.51 -4.49 7.29
N GLY A 327 -11.88 -5.44 6.60
CA GLY A 327 -11.61 -5.40 5.17
C GLY A 327 -10.35 -4.60 4.85
N VAL A 328 -9.73 -4.89 3.71
CA VAL A 328 -8.49 -4.24 3.28
C VAL A 328 -8.75 -2.74 2.99
N ASP A 329 -7.94 -1.87 3.60
CA ASP A 329 -7.91 -0.43 3.32
C ASP A 329 -6.95 -0.13 2.16
N LYS A 330 -5.69 -0.55 2.32
CA LYS A 330 -4.64 -0.33 1.32
C LYS A 330 -3.50 -1.31 1.46
N ILE A 331 -2.71 -1.45 0.41
CA ILE A 331 -1.41 -2.10 0.46
C ILE A 331 -0.37 -1.00 0.21
N ARG A 332 0.74 -1.07 0.93
CA ARG A 332 1.89 -0.23 0.69
C ARG A 332 3.03 -1.09 0.19
N ILE A 333 3.59 -0.73 -0.96
CA ILE A 333 4.73 -1.41 -1.56
C ILE A 333 5.98 -0.55 -1.38
N ALA A 334 7.07 -1.17 -0.92
CA ALA A 334 8.41 -0.61 -0.92
C ALA A 334 9.29 -1.46 -1.82
N ILE A 335 9.99 -0.81 -2.73
CA ILE A 335 10.87 -1.46 -3.70
C ILE A 335 12.23 -0.79 -3.61
N TRP A 336 13.28 -1.60 -3.59
CA TRP A 336 14.65 -1.11 -3.71
C TRP A 336 15.54 -2.17 -4.35
N SER A 337 16.59 -1.69 -5.02
CA SER A 337 17.68 -2.54 -5.50
C SER A 337 18.63 -2.89 -4.36
N ASP A 338 19.26 -4.07 -4.41
CA ASP A 338 20.34 -4.41 -3.46
C ASP A 338 21.55 -3.45 -3.52
N LYS A 339 21.71 -2.71 -4.63
CA LYS A 339 22.78 -1.74 -4.86
C LYS A 339 22.67 -0.52 -3.95
N TYR A 340 21.52 0.13 -3.96
CA TYR A 340 21.29 1.37 -3.21
C TYR A 340 20.56 1.11 -1.89
N GLY A 341 20.12 -0.14 -1.68
CA GLY A 341 19.40 -0.53 -0.47
C GLY A 341 18.13 0.30 -0.28
N GLN A 342 17.64 0.37 0.96
CA GLN A 342 16.47 1.16 1.31
C GLN A 342 16.66 2.70 1.17
N GLU A 343 17.78 3.17 0.62
CA GLU A 343 17.95 4.60 0.33
C GLU A 343 17.09 5.05 -0.86
N GLU A 344 16.72 4.12 -1.76
CA GLU A 344 15.79 4.30 -2.88
C GLU A 344 14.31 4.22 -2.49
N ASN A 345 13.98 4.18 -1.20
CA ASN A 345 12.65 3.88 -0.64
C ASN A 345 11.50 4.74 -1.22
N LEU A 346 11.03 4.38 -2.41
CA LEU A 346 9.81 4.87 -3.00
C LEU A 346 8.68 3.99 -2.48
N TRP A 347 7.93 4.58 -1.56
CA TRP A 347 6.75 3.96 -1.00
C TRP A 347 5.55 4.33 -1.85
N HIS A 348 4.82 3.32 -2.32
CA HIS A 348 3.58 3.52 -3.06
C HIS A 348 2.41 2.89 -2.32
N ASP A 349 1.32 3.63 -2.19
CA ASP A 349 0.05 3.10 -1.71
C ASP A 349 -0.73 2.57 -2.93
N ILE A 350 -1.13 1.30 -2.90
CA ILE A 350 -1.87 0.61 -3.96
C ILE A 350 -3.21 0.09 -3.43
N GLY A 351 -4.24 0.17 -4.27
CA GLY A 351 -5.57 -0.34 -3.96
C GLY A 351 -5.72 -1.83 -4.30
N VAL A 352 -6.77 -2.44 -3.75
CA VAL A 352 -7.15 -3.82 -4.07
C VAL A 352 -8.42 -3.81 -4.92
N GLY A 353 -8.40 -4.57 -6.02
CA GLY A 353 -9.54 -4.73 -6.91
C GLY A 353 -10.70 -5.53 -6.29
N PRO A 354 -11.87 -5.57 -6.96
CA PRO A 354 -13.07 -6.25 -6.45
C PRO A 354 -12.90 -7.76 -6.23
N ASP A 355 -11.96 -8.39 -6.93
CA ASP A 355 -11.62 -9.81 -6.84
C ASP A 355 -10.47 -10.08 -5.84
N GLN A 356 -10.17 -9.11 -4.99
CA GLN A 356 -9.09 -9.12 -4.00
C GLN A 356 -7.69 -9.12 -4.61
N ARG A 357 -7.53 -8.83 -5.91
CA ARG A 357 -6.21 -8.74 -6.55
C ARG A 357 -5.64 -7.33 -6.56
N PHE A 358 -4.32 -7.22 -6.48
CA PHE A 358 -3.59 -5.97 -6.70
C PHE A 358 -2.58 -6.11 -7.83
N TYR A 359 -2.23 -4.98 -8.43
CA TYR A 359 -1.20 -4.88 -9.47
C TYR A 359 -0.40 -3.60 -9.25
N TYR A 360 0.92 -3.69 -9.33
CA TYR A 360 1.80 -2.54 -9.28
C TYR A 360 2.91 -2.68 -10.33
N ARG A 361 2.97 -1.75 -11.27
CA ARG A 361 4.01 -1.70 -12.28
C ARG A 361 5.24 -1.00 -11.70
N VAL A 362 6.35 -1.71 -11.67
CA VAL A 362 7.68 -1.19 -11.39
C VAL A 362 8.29 -0.76 -12.72
N ASN A 363 8.69 0.50 -12.85
CA ASN A 363 9.43 0.99 -14.02
C ASN A 363 10.88 1.21 -13.62
N PHE A 364 11.83 0.56 -14.29
CA PHE A 364 13.24 0.63 -13.87
C PHE A 364 13.80 2.06 -13.88
N ASP A 365 13.33 2.93 -14.76
CA ASP A 365 13.72 4.36 -14.78
C ASP A 365 13.42 5.09 -13.45
N GLU A 366 12.41 4.64 -12.69
CA GLU A 366 12.06 5.17 -11.37
C GLU A 366 12.98 4.67 -10.26
N TYR A 367 13.72 3.58 -10.53
CA TYR A 367 14.61 2.87 -9.60
C TYR A 367 16.02 2.73 -10.21
N HIS A 368 16.51 3.81 -10.82
CA HIS A 368 17.88 3.94 -11.32
C HIS A 368 18.30 2.96 -12.43
N GLY A 369 17.36 2.23 -13.05
CA GLY A 369 17.64 1.35 -14.19
C GLY A 369 18.38 0.05 -13.81
N GLU A 370 18.44 -0.28 -12.52
CA GLU A 370 19.38 -1.28 -12.02
C GLU A 370 18.95 -2.73 -12.33
N LYS A 371 19.92 -3.63 -12.44
CA LYS A 371 19.73 -5.04 -12.81
C LYS A 371 20.10 -5.92 -11.60
N GLY A 372 19.41 -7.05 -11.44
CA GLY A 372 19.66 -8.00 -10.33
C GLY A 372 18.48 -8.13 -9.35
N PRO A 373 18.72 -8.52 -8.09
CA PRO A 373 17.68 -8.66 -7.08
C PRO A 373 17.10 -7.29 -6.67
N TYR A 374 15.79 -7.20 -6.73
CA TYR A 374 14.98 -6.15 -6.12
C TYR A 374 14.27 -6.74 -4.90
N ASN A 375 14.36 -6.04 -3.79
CA ASN A 375 13.58 -6.37 -2.61
C ASN A 375 12.23 -5.68 -2.73
N ILE A 376 11.16 -6.45 -2.58
CA ILE A 376 9.80 -5.95 -2.68
C ILE A 376 9.10 -6.31 -1.37
N HIS A 377 8.87 -5.30 -0.55
CA HIS A 377 8.14 -5.45 0.70
C HIS A 377 6.72 -4.94 0.52
N LEU A 378 5.75 -5.76 0.94
CA LEU A 378 4.34 -5.45 0.88
C LEU A 378 3.79 -5.38 2.30
N TYR A 379 3.15 -4.25 2.61
CA TYR A 379 2.49 -4.01 3.88
C TYR A 379 1.02 -3.76 3.61
N ALA A 380 0.18 -4.74 3.92
CA ALA A 380 -1.26 -4.58 3.85
C ALA A 380 -1.77 -3.96 5.14
N TYR A 381 -2.75 -3.06 5.02
CA TYR A 381 -3.47 -2.47 6.15
C TYR A 381 -4.96 -2.69 5.92
N ASP A 382 -5.66 -3.14 6.94
CA ASP A 382 -7.12 -3.16 6.97
C ASP A 382 -7.67 -1.80 7.43
N ARG A 383 -8.99 -1.66 7.52
CA ARG A 383 -9.63 -0.43 7.99
C ARG A 383 -9.49 -0.20 9.49
N ALA A 384 -9.02 -1.18 10.25
CA ALA A 384 -8.60 -1.05 11.65
C ALA A 384 -7.08 -0.76 11.79
N LYS A 385 -6.37 -0.58 10.68
CA LYS A 385 -4.90 -0.39 10.56
C LYS A 385 -4.07 -1.52 11.15
N ASN A 386 -4.59 -2.75 11.22
CA ASN A 386 -3.79 -3.92 11.52
C ASN A 386 -2.80 -4.17 10.36
N PRO A 387 -1.49 -4.27 10.63
CA PRO A 387 -0.51 -4.50 9.59
C PRO A 387 -0.39 -5.99 9.27
N GLY A 388 -0.72 -6.35 8.03
CA GLY A 388 -0.28 -7.56 7.36
C GLY A 388 1.05 -7.31 6.66
N PHE A 389 1.94 -8.31 6.64
CA PHE A 389 3.23 -8.20 5.99
C PHE A 389 3.51 -9.43 5.16
N ASP A 390 4.02 -9.20 3.96
CA ASP A 390 4.68 -10.21 3.14
C ASP A 390 5.87 -9.55 2.44
N ALA A 391 6.90 -10.34 2.16
CA ALA A 391 8.06 -9.87 1.42
C ALA A 391 8.47 -10.92 0.41
N ILE A 392 8.67 -10.47 -0.82
CA ILE A 392 9.22 -11.28 -1.88
C ILE A 392 10.50 -10.63 -2.39
N VAL A 393 11.47 -11.46 -2.79
CA VAL A 393 12.62 -10.99 -3.54
C VAL A 393 12.27 -11.17 -5.02
N GLY A 394 12.14 -10.06 -5.72
CA GLY A 394 11.98 -10.05 -7.16
C GLY A 394 13.33 -10.11 -7.83
N TYR A 395 13.57 -11.12 -8.66
CA TYR A 395 14.77 -11.15 -9.49
C TYR A 395 14.43 -10.59 -10.87
N VAL A 396 15.25 -9.66 -11.37
CA VAL A 396 15.38 -9.41 -12.80
C VAL A 396 16.40 -10.42 -13.31
N PRO A 397 15.99 -11.60 -13.83
CA PRO A 397 16.90 -12.69 -14.16
C PRO A 397 17.85 -12.31 -15.31
N MET A 398 19.13 -12.61 -15.13
CA MET A 398 20.03 -12.85 -16.27
C MET A 398 19.61 -14.16 -16.94
N LEU A 399 19.04 -14.07 -18.14
CA LEU A 399 18.62 -15.25 -18.87
C LEU A 399 19.86 -16.01 -19.35
N LYS A 400 19.84 -17.33 -19.17
CA LYS A 400 20.91 -18.21 -19.65
C LYS A 400 20.49 -18.78 -21.00
N PRO A 401 21.31 -18.66 -22.04
CA PRO A 401 20.97 -19.23 -23.33
C PRO A 401 20.97 -20.76 -23.24
N ALA A 402 19.95 -21.38 -23.80
CA ALA A 402 19.87 -22.83 -23.93
C ALA A 402 20.88 -23.33 -24.97
N GLN A 403 21.06 -22.57 -26.05
CA GLN A 403 21.99 -22.87 -27.14
C GLN A 403 22.67 -21.61 -27.64
N ILE A 404 23.89 -21.76 -28.15
CA ILE A 404 24.59 -20.72 -28.88
C ILE A 404 25.25 -21.34 -30.11
N GLU A 405 25.06 -20.76 -31.30
CA GLU A 405 25.64 -21.25 -32.55
C GLU A 405 26.09 -20.07 -33.43
N GLU A 406 27.19 -20.26 -34.18
CA GLU A 406 27.75 -19.24 -35.08
C GLU A 406 27.45 -19.58 -36.55
N LYS A 407 27.00 -18.58 -37.32
CA LYS A 407 26.76 -18.71 -38.76
C LYS A 407 27.07 -17.40 -39.48
N ASN A 408 27.87 -17.48 -40.55
CA ASN A 408 28.16 -16.37 -41.47
C ASN A 408 28.67 -15.06 -40.84
N GLY A 409 29.35 -15.12 -39.69
CA GLY A 409 29.81 -13.92 -38.98
C GLY A 409 28.78 -13.34 -38.00
N HIS A 410 27.70 -14.06 -37.71
CA HIS A 410 26.73 -13.74 -36.67
C HIS A 410 26.73 -14.87 -35.63
N LEU A 411 26.42 -14.51 -34.38
CA LEU A 411 26.21 -15.44 -33.29
C LEU A 411 24.74 -15.42 -32.90
N TYR A 412 24.13 -16.59 -32.79
CA TYR A 412 22.73 -16.73 -32.42
C TYR A 412 22.66 -17.44 -31.08
N ALA A 413 21.89 -16.87 -30.15
CA ALA A 413 21.62 -17.42 -28.83
C ALA A 413 20.12 -17.69 -28.68
N LEU A 414 19.76 -18.93 -28.41
CA LEU A 414 18.36 -19.36 -28.22
C LEU A 414 18.06 -19.44 -26.73
N TYR A 415 16.93 -18.87 -26.32
CA TYR A 415 16.48 -18.86 -24.94
C TYR A 415 15.12 -19.56 -24.82
N ASP A 416 15.06 -20.59 -23.97
CA ASP A 416 13.83 -21.31 -23.61
C ASP A 416 12.99 -20.57 -22.55
N THR A 417 13.23 -19.27 -22.36
CA THR A 417 12.42 -18.44 -21.46
C THR A 417 11.25 -17.86 -22.23
N SER A 418 10.03 -18.06 -21.75
CA SER A 418 8.83 -17.52 -22.38
C SER A 418 8.61 -16.06 -21.98
N LEU A 419 8.61 -15.18 -22.98
CA LEU A 419 8.35 -13.74 -22.85
C LEU A 419 7.33 -13.31 -23.91
N THR A 420 6.71 -12.15 -23.72
CA THR A 420 6.04 -11.45 -24.83
C THR A 420 7.09 -11.09 -25.90
N TRP A 421 6.66 -10.90 -27.14
CA TRP A 421 7.61 -10.47 -28.19
C TRP A 421 8.30 -9.15 -27.81
N ALA A 422 7.54 -8.17 -27.29
CA ALA A 422 8.11 -6.91 -26.81
C ALA A 422 9.15 -7.15 -25.72
N GLY A 423 8.84 -8.01 -24.73
CA GLY A 423 9.79 -8.38 -23.67
C GLY A 423 11.04 -9.08 -24.20
N ALA A 424 10.90 -9.96 -25.19
CA ALA A 424 12.01 -10.64 -25.84
C ALA A 424 12.90 -9.69 -26.66
N ARG A 425 12.30 -8.75 -27.41
CA ARG A 425 13.02 -7.68 -28.12
C ARG A 425 13.81 -6.83 -27.14
N ASP A 426 13.13 -6.41 -26.09
CA ASP A 426 13.66 -5.58 -25.02
C ASP A 426 14.85 -6.27 -24.33
N GLN A 427 14.73 -7.57 -24.09
CA GLN A 427 15.80 -8.41 -23.56
C GLN A 427 16.96 -8.57 -24.57
N ALA A 428 16.67 -8.74 -25.85
CA ALA A 428 17.70 -8.84 -26.88
C ALA A 428 18.56 -7.56 -26.94
N VAL A 429 17.90 -6.39 -26.98
CA VAL A 429 18.56 -5.07 -26.93
C VAL A 429 19.37 -4.91 -25.66
N PHE A 430 18.81 -5.32 -24.51
CA PHE A 430 19.50 -5.29 -23.23
C PHE A 430 20.78 -6.13 -23.22
N MET A 431 20.83 -7.21 -24.00
CA MET A 431 22.00 -8.08 -24.13
C MET A 431 22.98 -7.61 -25.23
N ASP A 432 22.76 -6.42 -25.82
CA ASP A 432 23.55 -5.86 -26.92
C ASP A 432 23.42 -6.65 -28.24
N GLY A 433 22.31 -7.37 -28.40
CA GLY A 433 21.91 -8.01 -29.64
C GLY A 433 20.56 -7.47 -30.13
N HIS A 434 19.95 -8.20 -31.05
CA HIS A 434 18.57 -7.98 -31.47
C HIS A 434 17.88 -9.33 -31.68
N LEU A 435 16.55 -9.36 -31.75
CA LEU A 435 15.88 -10.59 -32.17
C LEU A 435 16.36 -10.99 -33.57
N ALA A 436 16.55 -12.30 -33.76
CA ALA A 436 17.14 -12.83 -34.98
C ALA A 436 16.35 -12.43 -36.23
N THR A 437 17.08 -12.09 -37.28
CA THR A 437 16.56 -11.84 -38.61
C THR A 437 16.80 -13.06 -39.51
N VAL A 438 16.09 -13.14 -40.64
CA VAL A 438 16.25 -14.25 -41.58
C VAL A 438 16.21 -13.73 -43.01
N ASN A 439 17.39 -13.50 -43.57
CA ASN A 439 17.56 -12.85 -44.87
C ASN A 439 17.93 -13.85 -45.99
N SER A 440 18.10 -15.14 -45.67
CA SER A 440 18.41 -16.17 -46.67
C SER A 440 17.86 -17.55 -46.33
N GLN A 441 17.77 -18.42 -47.34
CA GLN A 441 17.40 -19.82 -47.14
C GLN A 441 18.43 -20.60 -46.30
N ASP A 442 19.70 -20.22 -46.37
CA ASP A 442 20.75 -20.89 -45.62
C ASP A 442 20.71 -20.53 -44.12
N GLU A 443 20.36 -19.28 -43.81
CA GLU A 443 20.08 -18.82 -42.45
C GLU A 443 18.81 -19.46 -41.89
N GLN A 444 17.74 -19.55 -42.69
CA GLN A 444 16.52 -20.26 -42.29
C GLN A 444 16.81 -21.70 -41.89
N LYS A 445 17.53 -22.46 -42.73
CA LYS A 445 17.88 -23.86 -42.42
C LYS A 445 18.68 -23.99 -41.13
N PHE A 446 19.57 -23.04 -40.89
CA PHE A 446 20.37 -22.97 -39.67
C PHE A 446 19.49 -22.73 -38.44
N LEU A 447 18.61 -21.72 -38.47
CA LEU A 447 17.70 -21.44 -37.36
C LEU A 447 16.70 -22.58 -37.13
N THR A 448 16.19 -23.24 -38.18
CA THR A 448 15.35 -24.44 -38.07
C THR A 448 16.04 -25.52 -37.23
N ALA A 449 17.30 -25.84 -37.54
CA ALA A 449 18.06 -26.85 -36.79
C ALA A 449 18.35 -26.43 -35.34
N MET A 450 18.44 -25.13 -35.07
CA MET A 450 18.63 -24.59 -33.72
C MET A 450 17.34 -24.73 -32.89
N VAL A 451 16.19 -24.34 -33.44
CA VAL A 451 14.90 -24.38 -32.72
C VAL A 451 14.37 -25.79 -32.50
N GLU A 452 14.66 -26.73 -33.40
CA GLU A 452 14.32 -28.16 -33.26
C GLU A 452 14.92 -28.80 -32.00
N LYS A 453 16.07 -28.28 -31.53
CA LYS A 453 16.77 -28.78 -30.33
C LYS A 453 16.33 -28.10 -29.03
N GLY A 454 15.58 -26.99 -29.11
CA GLY A 454 15.13 -26.27 -27.94
C GLY A 454 13.85 -26.87 -27.32
N GLU A 455 13.41 -26.34 -26.18
CA GLU A 455 12.30 -26.90 -25.40
C GLU A 455 10.93 -26.32 -25.74
N LYS A 456 10.89 -25.16 -26.41
CA LYS A 456 9.65 -24.47 -26.80
C LYS A 456 9.14 -24.91 -28.16
N ASN A 457 7.83 -24.76 -28.36
CA ASN A 457 7.15 -25.06 -29.63
C ASN A 457 7.35 -23.98 -30.69
N SER A 458 7.70 -22.77 -30.25
CA SER A 458 7.91 -21.59 -31.07
C SER A 458 8.95 -20.68 -30.44
N TYR A 459 9.61 -19.86 -31.26
CA TYR A 459 10.55 -18.83 -30.83
C TYR A 459 10.31 -17.51 -31.55
N TRP A 460 10.33 -16.39 -30.83
CA TRP A 460 10.26 -15.06 -31.41
C TRP A 460 11.46 -14.75 -32.29
N ILE A 461 11.18 -14.15 -33.45
CA ILE A 461 12.16 -13.56 -34.38
C ILE A 461 11.85 -12.08 -34.58
N GLY A 462 12.79 -11.32 -35.14
CA GLY A 462 12.74 -9.86 -35.22
C GLY A 462 11.77 -9.27 -36.24
N ALA A 463 10.79 -10.04 -36.74
CA ALA A 463 9.82 -9.55 -37.71
C ALA A 463 8.56 -9.01 -37.03
N GLU A 464 8.15 -7.82 -37.44
CA GLU A 464 6.91 -7.16 -37.00
C GLU A 464 6.19 -6.48 -38.17
N THR A 465 4.89 -6.22 -38.00
CA THR A 465 4.07 -5.44 -38.93
C THR A 465 3.30 -4.35 -38.19
N GLN A 466 3.11 -3.20 -38.84
CA GLN A 466 2.21 -2.13 -38.36
C GLN A 466 0.92 -2.03 -39.18
N ASP A 467 0.90 -2.62 -40.38
CA ASP A 467 -0.16 -2.44 -41.38
C ASP A 467 -0.60 -3.77 -42.01
N TYR A 468 -0.82 -4.82 -41.19
CA TYR A 468 -1.37 -6.15 -41.54
C TYR A 468 -0.59 -6.98 -42.58
N GLN A 469 0.02 -6.39 -43.62
CA GLN A 469 0.76 -7.09 -44.69
C GLN A 469 2.17 -6.57 -44.95
N ILE A 470 2.54 -5.44 -44.35
CA ILE A 470 3.86 -4.86 -44.55
C ILE A 470 4.74 -5.20 -43.36
N TRP A 471 5.38 -6.36 -43.49
CA TRP A 471 6.33 -6.85 -42.51
C TRP A 471 7.73 -6.26 -42.74
N ARG A 472 8.45 -6.07 -41.65
CA ARG A 472 9.83 -5.56 -41.62
C ARG A 472 10.63 -6.25 -40.53
N TRP A 473 11.95 -6.29 -40.72
CA TRP A 473 12.88 -6.62 -39.65
C TRP A 473 13.10 -5.42 -38.73
N ILE A 474 13.23 -5.66 -37.43
CA ILE A 474 13.58 -4.63 -36.43
C ILE A 474 14.95 -3.98 -36.68
N THR A 475 15.83 -4.63 -37.44
CA THR A 475 17.15 -4.10 -37.87
C THR A 475 17.05 -3.10 -39.02
N GLY A 476 15.91 -3.06 -39.72
CA GLY A 476 15.71 -2.25 -40.93
C GLY A 476 16.22 -2.89 -42.22
N GLU A 477 16.73 -4.12 -42.17
CA GLU A 477 17.12 -4.89 -43.36
C GLU A 477 15.94 -5.18 -44.29
N SER A 478 16.24 -5.58 -45.53
CA SER A 478 15.19 -5.89 -46.49
C SER A 478 14.43 -7.14 -46.05
N PHE A 479 13.15 -6.97 -45.80
CA PHE A 479 12.23 -8.09 -45.73
C PHE A 479 12.10 -8.54 -47.20
N ASP A 480 12.90 -9.49 -47.69
CA ASP A 480 12.72 -10.15 -49.01
C ASP A 480 12.52 -11.68 -48.90
N TYR A 481 13.28 -12.33 -48.02
CA TYR A 481 13.15 -13.76 -47.75
C TYR A 481 11.98 -14.07 -46.79
N ARG A 482 11.19 -15.12 -47.08
CA ARG A 482 10.03 -15.53 -46.26
C ARG A 482 9.99 -17.03 -46.10
N ASN A 483 9.59 -17.47 -44.91
CA ASN A 483 9.30 -18.88 -44.64
C ASN A 483 7.98 -19.06 -43.86
N TRP A 484 6.94 -18.29 -44.20
CA TRP A 484 5.62 -18.42 -43.58
C TRP A 484 5.04 -19.83 -43.72
N SER A 485 4.36 -20.28 -42.66
CA SER A 485 3.56 -21.50 -42.67
C SER A 485 2.44 -21.40 -43.71
N GLN A 486 1.84 -22.55 -44.05
CA GLN A 486 0.69 -22.55 -44.95
C GLN A 486 -0.44 -21.67 -44.42
N ASN A 487 -0.90 -20.73 -45.25
CA ASN A 487 -1.92 -19.71 -44.96
C ASN A 487 -1.50 -18.57 -44.02
N GLN A 488 -0.21 -18.47 -43.68
CA GLN A 488 0.31 -17.38 -42.86
C GLN A 488 0.98 -16.28 -43.70
N PRO A 489 1.03 -15.03 -43.22
CA PRO A 489 0.41 -14.54 -41.98
C PRO A 489 -1.11 -14.34 -42.14
N ASP A 490 -1.91 -14.72 -41.14
CA ASP A 490 -3.38 -14.68 -41.19
C ASP A 490 -4.03 -13.60 -40.31
N ASN A 491 -3.25 -13.00 -39.42
CA ASN A 491 -3.64 -12.04 -38.39
C ASN A 491 -4.91 -12.46 -37.64
N TYR A 492 -4.86 -13.63 -37.03
CA TYR A 492 -5.98 -14.19 -36.31
C TYR A 492 -6.50 -13.22 -35.24
N GLY A 493 -7.81 -12.96 -35.26
CA GLY A 493 -8.44 -12.04 -34.30
C GLY A 493 -8.09 -10.56 -34.49
N ASN A 494 -7.36 -10.18 -35.55
CA ASN A 494 -6.87 -8.82 -35.82
C ASN A 494 -5.89 -8.27 -34.76
N ILE A 495 -5.13 -9.15 -34.11
CA ILE A 495 -4.22 -8.81 -33.00
C ILE A 495 -2.82 -9.44 -33.14
N GLU A 496 -2.56 -10.17 -34.22
CA GLU A 496 -1.27 -10.83 -34.46
C GLU A 496 -0.41 -9.99 -35.40
N ASP A 497 0.71 -9.52 -34.86
CA ASP A 497 1.53 -8.53 -35.53
C ASP A 497 3.04 -8.75 -35.32
N LYS A 498 3.42 -9.91 -34.75
CA LYS A 498 4.79 -10.34 -34.44
C LYS A 498 5.06 -11.74 -34.96
N ALA A 499 6.24 -11.99 -35.53
CA ALA A 499 6.56 -13.29 -36.12
C ALA A 499 7.28 -14.21 -35.11
N ALA A 500 6.93 -15.48 -35.15
CA ALA A 500 7.65 -16.56 -34.48
C ALA A 500 7.97 -17.69 -35.45
N ILE A 501 9.11 -18.35 -35.26
CA ILE A 501 9.48 -19.59 -35.94
C ILE A 501 8.96 -20.79 -35.14
N TYR A 502 8.32 -21.75 -35.80
CA TYR A 502 7.91 -23.01 -35.18
C TYR A 502 9.06 -24.01 -35.11
N SER A 503 9.17 -24.68 -33.97
CA SER A 503 10.21 -25.70 -33.73
C SER A 503 9.95 -27.00 -34.49
N ALA A 504 8.71 -27.24 -34.92
CA ALA A 504 8.32 -28.48 -35.57
C ALA A 504 8.80 -28.61 -37.02
N ASP A 505 8.86 -27.49 -37.76
CA ASP A 505 9.20 -27.46 -39.18
C ASP A 505 9.99 -26.21 -39.62
N GLY A 506 10.26 -25.27 -38.71
CA GLY A 506 10.98 -24.03 -38.98
C GLY A 506 10.20 -22.99 -39.76
N THR A 507 8.90 -23.20 -40.03
CA THR A 507 8.06 -22.21 -40.70
C THR A 507 7.60 -21.12 -39.74
N TRP A 508 7.14 -19.98 -40.26
CA TRP A 508 6.78 -18.81 -39.44
C TRP A 508 5.28 -18.69 -39.24
N ASN A 509 4.88 -18.15 -38.10
CA ASN A 509 3.51 -17.73 -37.79
C ASN A 509 3.51 -16.29 -37.28
N ASP A 510 2.49 -15.51 -37.61
CA ASP A 510 2.21 -14.31 -36.85
C ASP A 510 1.46 -14.68 -35.58
N LEU A 511 1.82 -14.04 -34.48
CA LEU A 511 1.24 -14.25 -33.17
C LEU A 511 0.99 -12.90 -32.49
N ASN A 512 0.12 -12.93 -31.49
CA ASN A 512 -0.18 -11.77 -30.67
C ASN A 512 1.03 -11.44 -29.78
N ASN A 513 1.41 -10.16 -29.72
CA ASN A 513 2.45 -9.68 -28.80
C ASN A 513 2.20 -10.09 -27.33
N GLU A 514 0.94 -10.19 -26.91
CA GLU A 514 0.55 -10.59 -25.55
C GLU A 514 0.56 -12.11 -25.33
N ASP A 515 0.99 -12.91 -26.30
CA ASP A 515 1.19 -14.34 -26.08
C ASP A 515 2.38 -14.56 -25.14
N ARG A 516 2.06 -14.96 -23.92
CA ARG A 516 3.01 -15.15 -22.80
C ARG A 516 3.28 -16.62 -22.52
N TYR A 517 2.57 -17.54 -23.18
CA TYR A 517 2.54 -18.94 -22.80
C TYR A 517 3.13 -19.82 -23.89
N GLY A 518 4.46 -19.95 -23.88
CA GLY A 518 5.15 -21.05 -24.56
C GLY A 518 6.06 -20.68 -25.73
N THR A 519 6.23 -19.40 -26.05
CA THR A 519 7.16 -18.95 -27.10
C THR A 519 8.49 -18.49 -26.48
N GLY A 520 9.59 -19.15 -26.84
CA GLY A 520 10.96 -18.72 -26.49
C GLY A 520 11.41 -17.55 -27.39
N PHE A 521 12.71 -17.23 -27.43
CA PHE A 521 13.22 -16.24 -28.38
C PHE A 521 14.66 -16.50 -28.79
N ILE A 522 15.06 -15.94 -29.93
CA ILE A 522 16.42 -16.04 -30.47
C ILE A 522 17.01 -14.64 -30.56
N VAL A 523 18.20 -14.46 -29.99
CA VAL A 523 18.99 -13.24 -30.07
C VAL A 523 20.14 -13.44 -31.03
N GLU A 524 20.34 -12.48 -31.91
CA GLU A 524 21.42 -12.40 -32.87
C GLU A 524 22.40 -11.29 -32.45
N TYR A 525 23.70 -11.60 -32.56
CA TYR A 525 24.80 -10.70 -32.28
C TYR A 525 25.73 -10.60 -33.48
N GLU A 526 26.15 -9.38 -33.79
CA GLU A 526 27.10 -9.09 -34.87
C GLU A 526 28.55 -9.42 -34.43
N LEU A 527 29.18 -10.41 -35.07
CA LEU A 527 30.62 -10.68 -34.88
C LEU A 527 31.42 -9.85 -35.89
N GLN A 528 31.41 -8.53 -35.76
CA GLN A 528 32.24 -7.70 -36.67
C GLN A 528 33.72 -8.10 -36.58
N ASN A 529 34.32 -8.42 -37.73
CA ASN A 529 35.75 -8.60 -37.98
C ASN A 529 36.56 -9.23 -36.83
N ASN A 530 36.65 -10.56 -36.81
CA ASN A 530 37.62 -11.34 -36.02
C ASN A 530 39.11 -11.00 -36.28
N GLU A 531 39.42 -9.91 -37.00
CA GLU A 531 40.79 -9.45 -37.30
C GLU A 531 41.60 -9.08 -36.04
N GLY A 532 40.94 -8.86 -34.89
CA GLY A 532 41.58 -8.65 -33.59
C GLY A 532 41.76 -9.91 -32.74
N SER A 533 41.24 -11.07 -33.16
CA SER A 533 41.35 -12.31 -32.38
C SER A 533 42.78 -12.87 -32.44
N LYS A 534 43.37 -13.08 -31.26
CA LYS A 534 44.73 -13.60 -31.11
C LYS A 534 44.67 -14.89 -30.31
N MET A 535 45.45 -15.88 -30.73
CA MET A 535 45.58 -17.16 -30.05
C MET A 535 47.01 -17.34 -29.58
N LEU A 536 47.17 -17.88 -28.37
CA LEU A 536 48.46 -18.17 -27.77
C LEU A 536 48.44 -19.57 -27.15
N ASN A 537 49.50 -20.35 -27.39
CA ASN A 537 49.71 -21.65 -26.74
C ASN A 537 50.61 -21.47 -25.51
N TYR A 538 50.16 -21.96 -24.36
CA TYR A 538 50.96 -22.05 -23.15
C TYR A 538 50.62 -23.32 -22.38
N ASN A 539 51.66 -24.12 -22.06
CA ASN A 539 51.56 -25.31 -21.22
C ASN A 539 50.50 -26.34 -21.68
N GLY A 540 50.41 -26.57 -22.99
CA GLY A 540 49.44 -27.51 -23.57
C GLY A 540 48.00 -26.99 -23.60
N LYS A 541 47.80 -25.69 -23.39
CA LYS A 541 46.51 -25.01 -23.52
C LYS A 541 46.57 -23.91 -24.56
N LEU A 542 45.47 -23.75 -25.30
CA LEU A 542 45.23 -22.67 -26.24
C LEU A 542 44.36 -21.61 -25.58
N TYR A 543 44.86 -20.39 -25.51
CA TYR A 543 44.13 -19.22 -25.04
C TYR A 543 43.79 -18.33 -26.24
N THR A 544 42.50 -18.10 -26.47
CA THR A 544 42.02 -17.29 -27.60
C THR A 544 41.26 -16.09 -27.07
N ARG A 545 41.71 -14.90 -27.47
CA ARG A 545 41.07 -13.63 -27.17
C ARG A 545 40.03 -13.31 -28.24
N TYR A 546 38.84 -12.91 -27.82
CA TYR A 546 37.77 -12.41 -28.67
C TYR A 546 37.45 -10.97 -28.32
N ASP A 547 37.57 -10.08 -29.31
CA ASP A 547 37.28 -8.64 -29.18
C ASP A 547 35.80 -8.34 -29.48
N VAL A 548 34.92 -9.26 -29.08
CA VAL A 548 33.46 -9.15 -29.19
C VAL A 548 32.88 -9.04 -27.80
N SER A 549 31.94 -8.11 -27.63
CA SER A 549 31.21 -7.95 -26.38
C SER A 549 30.12 -9.02 -26.32
N LEU A 550 30.28 -9.97 -25.42
CA LEU A 550 29.24 -10.90 -25.05
C LEU A 550 29.08 -10.84 -23.53
N PRO A 551 27.85 -11.00 -23.01
CA PRO A 551 27.70 -11.17 -21.60
C PRO A 551 28.30 -12.50 -21.12
N TRP A 552 28.60 -12.60 -19.82
CA TRP A 552 29.46 -13.69 -19.32
C TRP A 552 28.91 -15.09 -19.58
N ASN A 553 27.60 -15.30 -19.46
CA ASN A 553 26.97 -16.60 -19.70
C ASN A 553 27.04 -17.00 -21.19
N GLU A 554 26.82 -16.04 -22.09
CA GLU A 554 26.94 -16.19 -23.54
C GLU A 554 28.40 -16.42 -23.94
N ALA A 555 29.35 -15.68 -23.35
CA ALA A 555 30.78 -15.85 -23.56
C ALA A 555 31.26 -17.24 -23.10
N GLN A 556 30.78 -17.72 -21.94
CA GLN A 556 31.05 -19.08 -21.47
C GLN A 556 30.50 -20.13 -22.43
N LYS A 557 29.25 -19.99 -22.88
CA LYS A 557 28.63 -20.89 -23.86
C LYS A 557 29.35 -20.86 -25.20
N PHE A 558 29.83 -19.69 -25.62
CA PHE A 558 30.64 -19.54 -26.81
C PHE A 558 31.97 -20.29 -26.67
N CYS A 559 32.66 -20.17 -25.53
CA CYS A 559 33.88 -20.94 -25.29
C CYS A 559 33.62 -22.46 -25.27
N GLU A 560 32.51 -22.91 -24.69
CA GLU A 560 32.07 -24.32 -24.74
C GLU A 560 31.86 -24.80 -26.18
N MET A 561 31.18 -24.00 -27.01
CA MET A 561 30.98 -24.27 -28.44
C MET A 561 32.33 -24.41 -29.17
N LYS A 562 33.33 -23.60 -28.83
CA LYS A 562 34.69 -23.70 -29.39
C LYS A 562 35.50 -24.87 -28.80
N GLY A 563 34.94 -25.66 -27.88
CA GLY A 563 35.56 -26.84 -27.29
C GLY A 563 36.36 -26.57 -26.01
N GLY A 564 36.09 -25.46 -25.32
CA GLY A 564 36.79 -25.03 -24.13
C GLY A 564 35.86 -24.40 -23.10
N ARG A 565 36.34 -23.37 -22.41
CA ARG A 565 35.63 -22.59 -21.39
C ARG A 565 36.27 -21.22 -21.25
N LEU A 566 35.65 -20.29 -20.53
CA LEU A 566 36.31 -19.04 -20.16
C LEU A 566 37.59 -19.33 -19.37
N ALA A 567 38.63 -18.54 -19.63
CA ALA A 567 39.97 -18.82 -19.15
C ALA A 567 40.08 -18.82 -17.61
N VAL A 568 40.83 -19.78 -17.08
CA VAL A 568 41.09 -19.96 -15.65
C VAL A 568 42.54 -19.62 -15.35
N VAL A 569 42.78 -18.80 -14.31
CA VAL A 569 44.13 -18.37 -13.93
C VAL A 569 44.49 -18.93 -12.56
N LYS A 570 45.45 -19.86 -12.51
CA LYS A 570 45.85 -20.56 -11.27
C LYS A 570 47.22 -20.16 -10.74
N ASP A 571 47.98 -19.39 -11.51
CA ASP A 571 49.35 -19.00 -11.21
C ASP A 571 49.75 -17.70 -11.92
N GLN A 572 50.89 -17.15 -11.50
CA GLN A 572 51.42 -15.89 -12.02
C GLN A 572 51.85 -16.01 -13.48
N GLU A 573 52.34 -17.17 -13.90
CA GLU A 573 52.76 -17.40 -15.28
C GLU A 573 51.58 -17.31 -16.24
N THR A 574 50.47 -17.98 -15.93
CA THR A 574 49.21 -17.89 -16.71
C THR A 574 48.72 -16.44 -16.74
N GLN A 575 48.75 -15.73 -15.60
CA GLN A 575 48.39 -14.31 -15.52
C GLN A 575 49.21 -13.44 -16.49
N ASN A 576 50.54 -13.63 -16.52
CA ASN A 576 51.43 -12.85 -17.38
C ASN A 576 51.16 -13.11 -18.86
N ILE A 577 50.92 -14.37 -19.21
CA ILE A 577 50.62 -14.79 -20.57
C ILE A 577 49.28 -14.21 -21.06
N LEU A 578 48.23 -14.26 -20.24
CA LEU A 578 46.96 -13.65 -20.61
C LEU A 578 47.08 -12.12 -20.73
N LYS A 579 47.87 -11.47 -19.88
CA LYS A 579 48.17 -10.04 -20.00
C LYS A 579 48.84 -9.71 -21.33
N GLU A 580 49.82 -10.50 -21.76
CA GLU A 580 50.45 -10.34 -23.08
C GLU A 580 49.44 -10.56 -24.21
N LEU A 581 48.57 -11.57 -24.07
CA LEU A 581 47.54 -11.89 -25.04
C LEU A 581 46.57 -10.73 -25.27
N ILE A 582 46.28 -9.88 -24.28
CA ILE A 582 45.30 -8.78 -24.40
C ILE A 582 45.91 -7.41 -24.69
N GLN A 583 47.24 -7.25 -24.65
CA GLN A 583 47.90 -5.94 -24.77
C GLN A 583 47.63 -5.21 -26.10
N ASP A 584 47.52 -5.95 -27.20
CA ASP A 584 47.23 -5.44 -28.54
C ASP A 584 45.74 -5.62 -28.90
N GLY A 585 44.88 -5.69 -27.90
CA GLY A 585 43.45 -5.96 -28.03
C GLY A 585 42.61 -4.73 -28.37
N GLY A 586 41.50 -4.94 -29.06
CA GLY A 586 40.52 -3.91 -29.38
C GLY A 586 39.62 -3.50 -28.21
N ARG A 587 39.81 -4.11 -27.03
CA ARG A 587 38.96 -4.00 -25.84
C ARG A 587 39.82 -3.64 -24.62
N SER A 588 39.29 -2.84 -23.71
CA SER A 588 40.06 -2.35 -22.54
C SER A 588 40.13 -3.35 -21.39
N GLU A 589 39.17 -4.28 -21.34
CA GLU A 589 39.07 -5.32 -20.32
C GLU A 589 38.49 -6.60 -20.96
N TYR A 590 38.79 -7.74 -20.35
CA TYR A 590 38.42 -9.06 -20.87
C TYR A 590 37.85 -9.97 -19.80
N LEU A 591 36.69 -10.59 -20.06
CA LEU A 591 36.05 -11.57 -19.17
C LEU A 591 36.92 -12.83 -19.02
N LEU A 592 36.98 -13.32 -17.79
CA LEU A 592 37.61 -14.58 -17.39
C LEU A 592 36.58 -15.50 -16.73
N GLY A 593 36.97 -16.76 -16.47
CA GLY A 593 36.06 -17.80 -16.02
C GLY A 593 35.69 -17.78 -14.54
N ALA A 594 36.02 -16.75 -13.77
CA ALA A 594 35.64 -16.68 -12.35
C ALA A 594 34.32 -15.93 -12.14
N SER A 595 33.48 -16.46 -11.25
CA SER A 595 32.25 -15.79 -10.81
C SER A 595 31.92 -16.02 -9.34
N ALA A 596 31.18 -15.08 -8.76
CA ALA A 596 30.63 -15.15 -7.41
C ALA A 596 29.11 -15.43 -7.36
N GLU A 597 28.42 -15.35 -8.52
CA GLU A 597 26.95 -15.51 -8.68
C GLU A 597 26.39 -16.73 -7.93
N LYS A 598 26.97 -17.92 -8.16
CA LYS A 598 26.42 -19.18 -7.63
C LYS A 598 26.65 -19.41 -6.13
N ASN A 599 27.59 -18.69 -5.52
CA ASN A 599 28.08 -19.01 -4.19
C ASN A 599 27.89 -17.88 -3.17
N LYS A 600 26.87 -17.02 -3.37
CA LYS A 600 26.51 -15.95 -2.42
C LYS A 600 27.69 -15.04 -2.06
N GLY A 601 28.49 -14.65 -3.06
CA GLY A 601 29.67 -13.79 -2.87
C GLY A 601 31.00 -14.52 -2.76
N GLU A 602 31.04 -15.85 -2.73
CA GLU A 602 32.30 -16.60 -2.82
C GLU A 602 32.76 -16.80 -4.27
N TRP A 603 33.90 -16.21 -4.63
CA TRP A 603 34.50 -16.38 -5.95
C TRP A 603 34.97 -17.81 -6.20
N ARG A 604 34.56 -18.38 -7.34
CA ARG A 604 35.05 -19.66 -7.87
C ARG A 604 35.32 -19.58 -9.35
N TRP A 605 36.29 -20.37 -9.82
CA TRP A 605 36.48 -20.60 -11.25
C TRP A 605 35.35 -21.47 -11.81
N ILE A 606 35.09 -21.35 -13.11
CA ILE A 606 34.10 -22.12 -13.87
C ILE A 606 34.29 -23.65 -13.72
N ASP A 607 35.52 -24.08 -13.41
CA ASP A 607 35.87 -25.47 -13.14
C ASP A 607 35.64 -25.91 -11.68
N ASN A 608 34.95 -25.06 -10.91
CA ASN A 608 34.65 -25.16 -9.48
C ASN A 608 35.87 -25.07 -8.55
N SER A 609 37.08 -24.88 -9.08
CA SER A 609 38.25 -24.68 -8.24
C SER A 609 38.22 -23.33 -7.51
N PRO A 610 38.78 -23.25 -6.29
CA PRO A 610 38.84 -22.00 -5.53
C PRO A 610 39.83 -21.00 -6.15
N LEU A 611 39.58 -19.70 -5.98
CA LEU A 611 40.53 -18.63 -6.32
C LEU A 611 41.70 -18.60 -5.31
N THR A 612 42.67 -19.48 -5.51
CA THR A 612 43.89 -19.56 -4.67
C THR A 612 44.99 -18.60 -5.11
N TYR A 613 45.01 -18.25 -6.40
CA TYR A 613 45.79 -17.17 -6.96
C TYR A 613 44.87 -15.99 -7.27
N THR A 614 45.29 -14.77 -6.94
CA THR A 614 44.52 -13.55 -7.21
C THR A 614 45.41 -12.42 -7.71
N ASN A 615 44.92 -11.64 -8.68
CA ASN A 615 45.58 -10.43 -9.16
C ASN A 615 44.64 -9.21 -9.17
N TRP A 616 43.80 -9.09 -8.13
CA TRP A 616 42.86 -7.99 -7.95
C TRP A 616 43.55 -6.62 -7.98
N GLY A 617 42.87 -5.65 -8.61
CA GLY A 617 43.24 -4.24 -8.57
C GLY A 617 43.16 -3.65 -7.16
N ILE A 618 43.61 -2.41 -7.02
CA ILE A 618 43.54 -1.71 -5.74
C ILE A 618 42.07 -1.57 -5.33
N ASN A 619 41.74 -2.08 -4.14
CA ASN A 619 40.40 -2.14 -3.55
C ASN A 619 39.45 -3.19 -4.15
N GLU A 620 39.91 -4.05 -5.07
CA GLU A 620 39.08 -5.11 -5.65
C GLU A 620 39.24 -6.47 -4.93
N PRO A 621 38.22 -7.36 -4.98
CA PRO A 621 36.89 -7.13 -5.51
C PRO A 621 36.06 -6.26 -4.57
N ASN A 622 35.50 -5.16 -5.07
CA ASN A 622 34.79 -4.19 -4.25
C ASN A 622 33.27 -4.47 -4.19
N ASN A 623 32.78 -5.38 -5.04
CA ASN A 623 31.38 -5.71 -5.25
C ASN A 623 30.51 -4.44 -5.31
N THR A 624 30.98 -3.43 -6.05
CA THR A 624 30.25 -2.18 -6.19
C THR A 624 28.89 -2.57 -6.75
N SER A 625 27.84 -2.03 -6.14
CA SER A 625 26.45 -2.32 -6.51
C SER A 625 25.87 -3.70 -6.24
N SER A 626 26.55 -4.57 -5.48
CA SER A 626 26.01 -5.89 -5.12
C SER A 626 25.77 -6.83 -6.32
N CYS A 627 26.25 -6.44 -7.51
CA CYS A 627 25.96 -7.09 -8.81
C CYS A 627 27.25 -7.35 -9.63
N GLU A 628 28.43 -7.04 -9.08
CA GLU A 628 29.72 -7.30 -9.72
C GLU A 628 30.15 -8.76 -9.45
N GLU A 629 29.57 -9.66 -10.23
CA GLU A 629 29.67 -11.10 -9.97
C GLU A 629 30.64 -11.83 -10.90
N TYR A 630 31.24 -11.13 -11.87
CA TYR A 630 32.09 -11.73 -12.90
C TYR A 630 33.45 -11.07 -12.98
N LEU A 631 34.49 -11.88 -13.12
CA LEU A 631 35.87 -11.41 -13.13
C LEU A 631 36.25 -10.94 -14.53
N VAL A 632 36.76 -9.71 -14.62
CA VAL A 632 37.45 -9.20 -15.81
C VAL A 632 38.91 -8.91 -15.51
N MET A 633 39.73 -8.95 -16.54
CA MET A 633 41.12 -8.51 -16.50
C MET A 633 41.31 -7.31 -17.43
N GLY A 634 41.81 -6.21 -16.88
CA GLY A 634 42.19 -5.03 -17.65
C GLY A 634 43.50 -5.22 -18.42
N VAL A 635 43.75 -4.39 -19.44
CA VAL A 635 45.02 -4.40 -20.21
C VAL A 635 46.25 -4.10 -19.34
N ASP A 636 46.08 -3.49 -18.17
CA ASP A 636 47.11 -3.32 -17.15
C ASP A 636 47.44 -4.64 -16.40
N GLY A 637 46.63 -5.67 -16.60
CA GLY A 637 46.70 -6.99 -15.99
C GLY A 637 45.97 -7.11 -14.67
N CYS A 638 45.45 -6.03 -14.08
CA CYS A 638 44.73 -6.11 -12.82
C CYS A 638 43.34 -6.71 -13.03
N TRP A 639 42.83 -7.43 -12.02
CA TRP A 639 41.47 -7.95 -12.04
C TRP A 639 40.50 -6.97 -11.41
N ASN A 640 39.30 -6.93 -11.97
CA ASN A 640 38.17 -6.19 -11.44
C ASN A 640 36.95 -7.11 -11.45
N ASP A 641 36.03 -6.91 -10.52
CA ASP A 641 34.72 -7.52 -10.56
C ASP A 641 33.76 -6.59 -11.32
N ARG A 642 32.98 -7.16 -12.23
CA ARG A 642 32.09 -6.40 -13.11
C ARG A 642 30.73 -7.08 -13.22
N ALA A 643 29.70 -6.26 -13.37
CA ALA A 643 28.42 -6.68 -13.91
C ALA A 643 28.49 -6.59 -15.45
N THR A 644 27.93 -7.56 -16.15
CA THR A 644 28.08 -7.64 -17.62
C THR A 644 27.06 -6.83 -18.43
N TYR A 645 26.28 -5.93 -17.82
CA TYR A 645 25.15 -5.27 -18.53
C TYR A 645 24.81 -3.81 -18.14
N PHE A 646 25.67 -2.97 -17.57
CA PHE A 646 25.25 -1.59 -17.22
C PHE A 646 25.12 -0.63 -18.42
N GLU A 647 24.02 0.14 -18.46
CA GLU A 647 23.55 0.97 -19.59
C GLU A 647 24.44 2.17 -19.98
N ASN A 648 25.49 2.48 -19.20
CA ASN A 648 26.41 3.59 -19.50
C ASN A 648 27.86 3.13 -19.71
N MET A 649 28.09 1.84 -19.95
CA MET A 649 29.37 1.29 -20.42
C MET A 649 29.21 0.59 -21.78
N GLN A 650 28.44 1.23 -22.67
CA GLN A 650 28.40 0.83 -24.08
C GLN A 650 29.83 0.79 -24.63
N THR A 651 30.19 -0.38 -25.15
CA THR A 651 31.46 -0.75 -25.79
C THR A 651 32.62 -0.92 -24.80
N THR A 652 33.21 -2.13 -24.68
CA THR A 652 34.68 -2.36 -24.51
C THR A 652 35.08 -3.69 -23.88
N LEU A 653 34.19 -4.59 -23.43
CA LEU A 653 34.64 -5.90 -22.95
C LEU A 653 34.88 -6.88 -24.09
N GLY A 654 36.02 -7.58 -24.06
CA GLY A 654 36.22 -8.83 -24.78
C GLY A 654 36.12 -10.01 -23.83
N PHE A 655 36.45 -11.21 -24.30
CA PHE A 655 36.56 -12.39 -23.43
C PHE A 655 37.70 -13.30 -23.90
N ILE A 656 38.20 -14.15 -23.00
CA ILE A 656 39.26 -15.12 -23.30
C ILE A 656 38.74 -16.53 -23.06
N CYS A 657 38.81 -17.37 -24.10
CA CYS A 657 38.57 -18.80 -23.96
C CYS A 657 39.90 -19.53 -23.68
N GLU A 658 39.89 -20.51 -22.78
CA GLU A 658 40.90 -21.56 -22.69
C GLU A 658 40.38 -22.87 -23.29
N GLN A 659 41.23 -23.56 -24.03
CA GLN A 659 40.99 -24.89 -24.61
C GLN A 659 42.21 -25.76 -24.35
N GLU A 660 42.01 -27.06 -24.18
CA GLU A 660 43.14 -28.00 -24.23
C GLU A 660 43.70 -28.02 -25.66
N GLU A 661 45.03 -28.02 -25.80
CA GLU A 661 45.66 -28.27 -27.09
C GLU A 661 45.27 -29.69 -27.51
N LYS A 662 44.41 -29.79 -28.53
CA LYS A 662 44.14 -31.10 -29.12
C LYS A 662 45.49 -31.64 -29.61
N PRO A 663 45.91 -32.84 -29.19
CA PRO A 663 47.10 -33.43 -29.77
C PRO A 663 46.89 -33.45 -31.27
N GLU A 664 47.82 -32.86 -32.01
CA GLU A 664 47.81 -32.87 -33.46
C GLU A 664 47.52 -34.32 -33.87
N VAL A 665 46.37 -34.57 -34.52
CA VAL A 665 46.06 -35.90 -35.02
C VAL A 665 47.04 -36.10 -36.16
N VAL A 666 48.21 -36.66 -35.86
CA VAL A 666 49.20 -37.02 -36.87
C VAL A 666 48.59 -38.13 -37.69
N LEU A 667 47.88 -37.74 -38.75
CA LEU A 667 47.34 -38.64 -39.73
C LEU A 667 48.53 -39.34 -40.39
N LYS A 668 48.74 -40.59 -40.05
CA LYS A 668 49.75 -41.42 -40.69
C LYS A 668 49.25 -41.74 -42.10
N ILE A 669 49.73 -40.97 -43.08
CA ILE A 669 49.41 -41.17 -44.50
C ILE A 669 49.72 -42.64 -44.86
N GLY A 670 48.80 -43.29 -45.57
CA GLY A 670 48.84 -44.70 -45.93
C GLY A 670 48.22 -45.67 -44.91
N ASP A 671 47.97 -45.26 -43.66
CA ASP A 671 47.30 -46.05 -42.62
C ASP A 671 45.81 -45.67 -42.61
N VAL A 672 45.04 -46.26 -43.52
CA VAL A 672 43.68 -45.83 -43.86
C VAL A 672 42.70 -46.17 -42.74
N ASN A 673 42.95 -47.24 -41.99
CA ASN A 673 42.06 -47.75 -40.94
C ASN A 673 42.42 -47.31 -39.49
N ASP A 674 43.50 -46.54 -39.31
CA ASP A 674 44.02 -46.09 -37.99
C ASP A 674 44.55 -47.19 -37.07
N ASP A 675 44.95 -48.35 -37.61
CA ASP A 675 45.47 -49.44 -36.78
C ASP A 675 46.96 -49.30 -36.43
N LYS A 676 47.60 -48.21 -36.89
CA LYS A 676 49.02 -47.85 -36.74
C LYS A 676 49.95 -48.62 -37.67
N ILE A 677 49.44 -49.48 -38.56
CA ILE A 677 50.20 -50.39 -39.42
C ILE A 677 49.80 -50.21 -40.88
N ILE A 678 50.69 -49.65 -41.70
CA ILE A 678 50.46 -49.56 -43.16
C ILE A 678 50.66 -50.93 -43.79
N ASN A 679 49.58 -51.53 -44.30
CA ASN A 679 49.58 -52.89 -44.85
C ASN A 679 48.57 -53.08 -46.01
N ALA A 680 48.40 -54.33 -46.46
CA ALA A 680 47.52 -54.64 -47.59
C ALA A 680 46.03 -54.38 -47.30
N THR A 681 45.62 -54.36 -46.03
CA THR A 681 44.26 -54.01 -45.60
C THR A 681 43.95 -52.55 -45.92
N ASP A 682 44.90 -51.65 -45.75
CA ASP A 682 44.75 -50.23 -46.08
C ASP A 682 44.56 -50.02 -47.58
N ALA A 683 45.43 -50.65 -48.38
CA ALA A 683 45.30 -50.63 -49.83
C ALA A 683 43.98 -51.25 -50.30
N LEU A 684 43.51 -52.30 -49.63
CA LEU A 684 42.22 -52.91 -49.93
C LEU A 684 41.06 -51.96 -49.63
N MET A 685 41.12 -51.16 -48.56
CA MET A 685 40.12 -50.12 -48.29
C MET A 685 40.08 -49.07 -49.41
N VAL A 686 41.25 -48.63 -49.89
CA VAL A 686 41.34 -47.71 -51.04
C VAL A 686 40.75 -48.32 -52.30
N LEU A 687 41.07 -49.60 -52.60
CA LEU A 687 40.51 -50.28 -53.76
C LEU A 687 38.99 -50.44 -53.66
N ARG A 688 38.47 -50.87 -52.50
CA ARG A 688 37.02 -51.00 -52.24
C ARG A 688 36.31 -49.65 -52.35
N HIS A 689 36.97 -48.56 -51.95
CA HIS A 689 36.46 -47.21 -52.17
C HIS A 689 36.42 -46.83 -53.64
N SER A 690 37.50 -47.09 -54.39
CA SER A 690 37.61 -46.75 -55.82
C SER A 690 36.55 -47.45 -56.69
N VAL A 691 36.10 -48.65 -56.28
CA VAL A 691 35.01 -49.39 -56.92
C VAL A 691 33.63 -49.13 -56.31
N LYS A 692 33.52 -48.15 -55.41
CA LYS A 692 32.29 -47.73 -54.71
C LYS A 692 31.62 -48.82 -53.87
N GLU A 693 32.41 -49.80 -53.40
CA GLU A 693 31.94 -50.81 -52.45
C GLU A 693 31.86 -50.23 -51.02
N ILE A 694 32.77 -49.33 -50.67
CA ILE A 694 32.74 -48.56 -49.41
C ILE A 694 32.93 -47.06 -49.66
N THR A 695 32.58 -46.23 -48.68
CA THR A 695 32.82 -44.78 -48.72
C THR A 695 33.75 -44.41 -47.56
N LEU A 696 34.97 -43.98 -47.87
CA LEU A 696 35.90 -43.43 -46.89
C LEU A 696 35.41 -42.03 -46.47
N LYS A 697 35.48 -41.71 -45.17
CA LYS A 697 35.02 -40.44 -44.62
C LYS A 697 36.18 -39.61 -44.07
N ASN A 698 36.15 -38.30 -44.29
CA ASN A 698 37.03 -37.30 -43.67
C ASN A 698 38.51 -37.76 -43.60
N ASN A 699 38.98 -38.12 -42.41
CA ASN A 699 40.35 -38.53 -42.13
C ASN A 699 40.78 -39.82 -42.86
N GLU A 700 39.86 -40.75 -43.13
CA GLU A 700 40.18 -41.95 -43.91
C GLU A 700 40.51 -41.59 -45.36
N PHE A 701 39.81 -40.62 -45.94
CA PHE A 701 40.08 -40.13 -47.29
C PHE A 701 41.44 -39.44 -47.35
N ILE A 702 41.75 -38.59 -46.36
CA ILE A 702 43.04 -37.88 -46.28
C ILE A 702 44.22 -38.86 -46.15
N ARG A 703 44.05 -39.94 -45.37
CA ARG A 703 45.11 -40.97 -45.22
C ARG A 703 45.24 -41.86 -46.44
N ALA A 704 44.16 -42.01 -47.22
CA ALA A 704 44.13 -42.79 -48.44
C ALA A 704 44.71 -42.06 -49.64
N ASP A 705 44.66 -40.73 -49.71
CA ASP A 705 45.26 -39.91 -50.78
C ASP A 705 46.77 -39.76 -50.53
N VAL A 706 47.53 -40.79 -50.87
CA VAL A 706 48.98 -40.82 -50.65
C VAL A 706 49.76 -40.13 -51.76
N THR A 707 49.15 -39.85 -52.91
CA THR A 707 49.73 -39.07 -54.01
C THR A 707 49.48 -37.56 -53.88
N LYS A 708 48.57 -37.15 -52.97
CA LYS A 708 48.16 -35.76 -52.71
C LYS A 708 47.59 -35.07 -53.94
N ASP A 709 46.90 -35.82 -54.79
CA ASP A 709 46.24 -35.29 -55.98
C ASP A 709 44.75 -34.95 -55.76
N ASN A 710 44.28 -35.07 -54.51
CA ASN A 710 42.88 -34.94 -54.08
C ASN A 710 41.95 -36.00 -54.68
N THR A 711 42.49 -37.11 -55.18
CA THR A 711 41.71 -38.22 -55.72
C THR A 711 42.17 -39.55 -55.12
N VAL A 712 41.26 -40.26 -54.43
CA VAL A 712 41.58 -41.58 -53.86
C VAL A 712 41.24 -42.66 -54.88
N ASN A 713 42.26 -43.27 -55.49
CA ASN A 713 42.10 -44.23 -56.58
C ASN A 713 43.10 -45.41 -56.50
N ALA A 714 43.14 -46.24 -57.55
CA ALA A 714 44.01 -47.43 -57.58
C ALA A 714 45.52 -47.08 -57.53
N THR A 715 45.90 -45.86 -57.92
CA THR A 715 47.27 -45.35 -57.83
C THR A 715 47.71 -45.21 -56.37
N ASP A 716 46.83 -44.69 -55.52
CA ASP A 716 47.09 -44.60 -54.08
C ASP A 716 47.24 -45.98 -53.43
N ALA A 717 46.32 -46.89 -53.77
CA ALA A 717 46.38 -48.26 -53.28
C ALA A 717 47.69 -48.94 -53.66
N LEU A 718 48.18 -48.68 -54.88
CA LEU A 718 49.45 -49.20 -55.35
C LEU A 718 50.62 -48.63 -54.55
N GLN A 719 50.64 -47.32 -54.29
CA GLN A 719 51.70 -46.71 -53.47
C GLN A 719 51.69 -47.25 -52.03
N ILE A 720 50.50 -47.41 -51.41
CA ILE A 720 50.35 -48.05 -50.09
C ILE A 720 50.92 -49.48 -50.10
N LEU A 721 50.62 -50.28 -51.13
CA LEU A 721 51.18 -51.63 -51.25
C LEU A 721 52.70 -51.62 -51.40
N ARG A 722 53.25 -50.74 -52.26
CA ARG A 722 54.70 -50.59 -52.47
C ARG A 722 55.40 -50.21 -51.18
N TYR A 723 54.81 -49.34 -50.38
CA TYR A 723 55.31 -48.99 -49.05
C TYR A 723 55.24 -50.18 -48.08
N ALA A 724 54.09 -50.87 -48.02
CA ALA A 724 53.89 -52.03 -47.14
C ALA A 724 54.89 -53.17 -47.39
N VAL A 725 55.31 -53.37 -48.65
CA VAL A 725 56.34 -54.36 -49.02
C VAL A 725 57.76 -53.82 -49.03
N LYS A 726 57.97 -52.57 -48.56
CA LYS A 726 59.27 -51.88 -48.49
C LYS A 726 59.96 -51.70 -49.85
N GLU A 727 59.19 -51.51 -50.92
CA GLU A 727 59.70 -51.10 -52.22
C GLU A 727 59.99 -49.59 -52.26
N ILE A 728 59.25 -48.81 -51.47
CA ILE A 728 59.46 -47.37 -51.26
C ILE A 728 59.51 -47.07 -49.76
N ASP A 729 60.34 -46.08 -49.38
CA ASP A 729 60.51 -45.68 -47.97
C ASP A 729 59.61 -44.51 -47.56
N ARG A 730 58.91 -43.88 -48.52
CA ARG A 730 57.97 -42.77 -48.33
C ARG A 730 56.99 -42.69 -49.49
N PHE A 731 55.84 -42.04 -49.25
CA PHE A 731 54.93 -41.59 -50.30
C PHE A 731 55.44 -40.29 -50.93
N ASP A 732 55.11 -40.06 -52.19
CA ASP A 732 55.59 -38.91 -52.98
C ASP A 732 54.86 -37.59 -52.64
#